data_AF-A0A6C0LW44-F1
#
_entry.id   AF-A0A6C0LW44-F1
#
_cell.length_a   1.000
_cell.length_b   1.000
_cell.length_c   1.000
_cell.angle_alpha   90.00
_cell.angle_beta   90.00
_cell.angle_gamma   90.00
#
_symmetry.space_group_name_H-M   'P 1'
#
loop_
_entity.id
_entity.type
_entity.pdbx_description
1 polymer ?
#
loop_
_entity_poly.entity_id
_entity_poly.type
_entity_poly.pdbx_seq_one_letter_code
_entity_poly.pdbx_strand_id
1 'polypeptide(L)'
;MSTQIQDLQIDSIIKPMELDYDDLQSIVMTLSNTTEDRLKAMRDCYNQDDHRAIECLSTLVSQYQMSGIKNIETFLHGMCEIKELPSFFRLEAAKALIEYEEIEDSDDEDEETDDIRRRNKIRQDIGAHGLEAICLTMGEIPTPCRVKAVCLLMRYDAHSATADKCFKLLINDSDLECDFRYKCILDLEHRGSDDMKEKLSKEFEDKEFVKYVYEENKSLISREFPKFKPGTGSLPFFKLILDHISYSQLLNTFRGRFIDDSHSYEPFIHSAQMSFLTTKSNYTSYRILACQYILQKFTDCKDEVYSVLLSFAQDTQLDYNIRADATDVLMQLGNNKMKELGREIIIELGECNGRVDTLFDNAQNVHAEEVEESVSEVLEFFATLPTMKVGKSPIEFDYVKKHVLNMLDKLKRDKSIERKDEIQCKFCNNDVTEEFCSEECSNLIRKTELINLSLNRIEMDRALYSKFNSTLVNILIKVWTYITGHEHEIEMRKRLLQELEEMSGTCSSGYASRLINVVSGFGEFNIRISWEDQIKANFSGRLNASARKITTPESIFRKEPYLTDLIMLCLNEDEIANGDASSKSVILKKYKNKHPELIMTQKELVKEYLGQPRNEDIVEYCVEQLSESVLSEIMLPSSLSAQRQYFSLFFRVNASFIREEMYIEFKDYMDDATFDLYMRKGLMNYEGIR
;
A
#
# COMPACT_ATOMS: atom_id res chain seq x y z
N MET A 1 -38.91 -77.78 56.04
CA MET A 1 -37.89 -76.95 56.71
C MET A 1 -37.27 -76.09 55.64
N SER A 2 -37.57 -74.79 55.69
CA SER A 2 -37.15 -73.75 54.75
C SER A 2 -35.93 -73.06 55.34
N THR A 3 -34.84 -72.96 54.60
CA THR A 3 -33.62 -72.27 55.03
C THR A 3 -33.46 -71.04 54.16
N GLN A 4 -33.56 -69.87 54.80
CA GLN A 4 -33.30 -68.55 54.22
C GLN A 4 -31.82 -68.42 53.88
N ILE A 5 -31.50 -68.20 52.61
CA ILE A 5 -30.23 -67.63 52.16
C ILE A 5 -30.50 -66.14 51.95
N GLN A 6 -29.84 -65.29 52.75
CA GLN A 6 -29.79 -63.85 52.54
C GLN A 6 -28.60 -63.53 51.63
N ASP A 7 -28.89 -63.00 50.45
CA ASP A 7 -27.90 -62.40 49.54
C ASP A 7 -27.29 -61.14 50.18
N LEU A 8 -25.98 -61.19 50.45
CA LEU A 8 -25.17 -60.02 50.81
C LEU A 8 -24.68 -59.36 49.51
N GLN A 9 -25.43 -58.36 49.02
CA GLN A 9 -24.95 -57.43 47.99
C GLN A 9 -23.88 -56.52 48.60
N ILE A 10 -22.60 -56.78 48.27
CA ILE A 10 -21.49 -55.86 48.52
C ILE A 10 -21.33 -54.99 47.26
N ASP A 11 -22.18 -53.99 47.11
CA ASP A 11 -21.97 -52.86 46.19
C ASP A 11 -21.20 -51.75 46.91
N SER A 12 -19.97 -52.04 47.39
CA SER A 12 -19.07 -50.97 47.79
C SER A 12 -18.44 -50.38 46.54
N ILE A 13 -19.10 -49.37 45.97
CA ILE A 13 -18.54 -48.51 44.93
C ILE A 13 -17.27 -47.87 45.53
N ILE A 14 -16.11 -48.46 45.24
CA ILE A 14 -14.82 -47.84 45.54
C ILE A 14 -14.78 -46.60 44.67
N LYS A 15 -14.98 -45.42 45.27
CA LYS A 15 -14.74 -44.16 44.57
C LYS A 15 -13.27 -44.18 44.14
N PRO A 16 -12.97 -43.97 42.85
CA PRO A 16 -11.58 -43.84 42.41
C PRO A 16 -10.93 -42.75 43.26
N MET A 17 -9.78 -43.07 43.86
CA MET A 17 -9.00 -42.10 44.62
C MET A 17 -8.63 -40.97 43.67
N GLU A 18 -9.11 -39.75 43.96
CA GLU A 18 -8.72 -38.56 43.20
C GLU A 18 -7.24 -38.30 43.49
N LEU A 19 -6.41 -38.45 42.45
CA LEU A 19 -4.99 -38.13 42.51
C LEU A 19 -4.83 -36.61 42.47
N ASP A 20 -3.94 -36.08 43.30
CA ASP A 20 -3.59 -34.67 43.23
C ASP A 20 -2.64 -34.40 42.05
N TYR A 21 -2.37 -33.12 41.80
CA TYR A 21 -1.52 -32.72 40.69
C TYR A 21 -0.10 -33.29 40.79
N ASP A 22 0.47 -33.36 41.99
CA ASP A 22 1.85 -33.80 42.19
C ASP A 22 1.98 -35.31 41.93
N ASP A 23 0.97 -36.09 42.32
CA ASP A 23 0.83 -37.50 41.96
C ASP A 23 0.73 -37.70 40.44
N LEU A 24 -0.13 -36.92 39.77
CA LEU A 24 -0.31 -36.99 38.31
C LEU A 24 0.97 -36.58 37.56
N GLN A 25 1.64 -35.50 38.00
CA GLN A 25 2.91 -35.05 37.45
C GLN A 25 3.99 -36.12 37.64
N SER A 26 4.04 -36.77 38.81
CA SER A 26 4.94 -37.88 39.08
C SER A 26 4.70 -39.03 38.11
N ILE A 27 3.44 -39.37 37.82
CA ILE A 27 3.08 -40.38 36.82
C ILE A 27 3.60 -39.99 35.43
N VAL A 28 3.38 -38.74 35.00
CA VAL A 28 3.83 -38.21 33.70
C VAL A 28 5.35 -38.25 33.54
N MET A 29 6.09 -37.90 34.60
CA MET A 29 7.56 -37.80 34.60
C MET A 29 8.26 -39.16 34.78
N THR A 30 7.57 -40.15 35.32
CA THR A 30 8.15 -41.48 35.57
C THR A 30 8.20 -42.33 34.30
N LEU A 31 9.40 -42.46 33.71
CA LEU A 31 9.63 -43.14 32.43
C LEU A 31 9.39 -44.65 32.43
N SER A 32 9.20 -45.27 33.61
CA SER A 32 8.82 -46.69 33.73
C SER A 32 7.31 -46.92 33.57
N ASN A 33 6.48 -45.86 33.62
CA ASN A 33 5.04 -45.97 33.39
C ASN A 33 4.74 -46.17 31.90
N THR A 34 3.59 -46.78 31.61
CA THR A 34 3.16 -46.97 30.22
C THR A 34 2.84 -45.63 29.56
N THR A 35 3.01 -45.56 28.24
CA THR A 35 2.66 -44.36 27.47
C THR A 35 1.18 -43.96 27.67
N GLU A 36 0.27 -44.93 27.75
CA GLU A 36 -1.16 -44.68 27.96
C GLU A 36 -1.44 -44.06 29.34
N ASP A 37 -0.84 -44.60 30.41
CA ASP A 37 -0.99 -44.05 31.77
C ASP A 37 -0.45 -42.62 31.85
N ARG A 38 0.71 -42.37 31.25
CA ARG A 38 1.32 -41.04 31.19
C ARG A 38 0.44 -40.06 30.42
N LEU A 39 -0.17 -40.48 29.30
CA LEU A 39 -1.01 -39.61 28.48
C LEU A 39 -2.32 -39.27 29.17
N LYS A 40 -2.92 -40.24 29.86
CA LYS A 40 -4.08 -40.02 30.72
C LYS A 40 -3.75 -39.05 31.85
N ALA A 41 -2.65 -39.30 32.57
CA ALA A 41 -2.21 -38.41 33.64
C ALA A 41 -1.91 -36.99 33.14
N MET A 42 -1.34 -36.83 31.93
CA MET A 42 -1.10 -35.52 31.34
C MET A 42 -2.39 -34.75 31.04
N ARG A 43 -3.42 -35.46 30.56
CA ARG A 43 -4.76 -34.89 30.35
C ARG A 43 -5.38 -34.44 31.68
N ASP A 44 -5.25 -35.27 32.71
CA ASP A 44 -5.78 -34.98 34.04
C ASP A 44 -5.01 -33.81 34.69
N CYS A 45 -3.67 -33.73 34.52
CA CYS A 45 -2.86 -32.57 34.91
C CYS A 45 -3.40 -31.28 34.31
N TYR A 46 -3.66 -31.26 32.99
CA TYR A 46 -4.17 -30.07 32.31
C TYR A 46 -5.55 -29.65 32.82
N ASN A 47 -6.42 -30.62 33.09
CA ASN A 47 -7.76 -30.36 33.64
C ASN A 47 -7.71 -29.79 35.07
N GLN A 48 -6.67 -30.11 35.85
CA GLN A 48 -6.48 -29.59 37.20
C GLN A 48 -5.77 -28.22 37.21
N ASP A 49 -4.68 -28.06 36.45
CA ASP A 49 -3.85 -26.85 36.39
C ASP A 49 -3.12 -26.77 35.04
N ASP A 50 -3.59 -25.90 34.15
CA ASP A 50 -3.08 -25.75 32.78
C ASP A 50 -1.66 -25.18 32.75
N HIS A 51 -1.36 -24.19 33.58
CA HIS A 51 -0.04 -23.57 33.68
C HIS A 51 1.03 -24.55 34.13
N ARG A 52 0.78 -25.32 35.19
CA ARG A 52 1.73 -26.34 35.66
C ARG A 52 1.87 -27.45 34.62
N ALA A 53 0.79 -27.83 33.92
CA ALA A 53 0.86 -28.85 32.88
C ALA A 53 1.73 -28.41 31.68
N ILE A 54 1.69 -27.13 31.32
CA ILE A 54 2.60 -26.54 30.32
C ILE A 54 4.07 -26.65 30.78
N GLU A 55 4.36 -26.33 32.04
CA GLU A 55 5.71 -26.47 32.60
C GLU A 55 6.19 -27.93 32.60
N CYS A 56 5.31 -28.86 32.96
CA CYS A 56 5.57 -30.30 32.89
C CYS A 56 5.92 -30.75 31.46
N LEU A 57 5.15 -30.30 30.46
CA LEU A 57 5.44 -30.57 29.05
C LEU A 57 6.78 -29.97 28.63
N SER A 58 7.02 -28.70 28.96
CA SER A 58 8.26 -28.01 28.61
C SER A 58 9.50 -28.71 29.19
N THR A 59 9.37 -29.25 30.40
CA THR A 59 10.43 -30.05 31.04
C THR A 59 10.69 -31.35 30.26
N LEU A 60 9.65 -32.09 29.86
CA LEU A 60 9.79 -33.31 29.06
C LEU A 60 10.37 -33.03 27.67
N VAL A 61 9.92 -31.96 27.02
CA VAL A 61 10.47 -31.51 25.73
C VAL A 61 11.95 -31.19 25.88
N SER A 62 12.33 -30.42 26.90
CA SER A 62 13.74 -30.09 27.16
C SER A 62 14.58 -31.33 27.44
N GLN A 63 14.07 -32.28 28.23
CA GLN A 63 14.74 -33.56 28.46
C GLN A 63 14.91 -34.34 27.16
N TYR A 64 13.90 -34.40 26.30
CA TYR A 64 13.99 -35.05 25.01
C TYR A 64 15.04 -34.40 24.11
N GLN A 65 15.00 -33.06 23.98
CA GLN A 65 15.96 -32.31 23.15
C GLN A 65 17.42 -32.54 23.56
N MET A 66 17.67 -32.75 24.85
CA MET A 66 19.03 -32.95 25.38
C MET A 66 19.51 -34.41 25.32
N SER A 67 18.61 -35.38 25.24
CA SER A 67 18.94 -36.79 25.50
C SER A 67 18.50 -37.78 24.44
N GLY A 68 17.53 -37.43 23.59
CA GLY A 68 16.95 -38.35 22.61
C GLY A 68 16.29 -39.59 23.22
N ILE A 69 15.93 -39.59 24.52
CA ILE A 69 15.42 -40.78 25.21
C ILE A 69 14.17 -41.33 24.51
N LYS A 70 14.24 -42.59 24.07
CA LYS A 70 13.19 -43.26 23.29
C LYS A 70 11.84 -43.31 24.00
N ASN A 71 11.82 -43.47 25.33
CA ASN A 71 10.56 -43.48 26.11
C ASN A 71 9.87 -42.10 26.12
N ILE A 72 10.63 -41.01 26.02
CA ILE A 72 10.05 -39.67 25.89
C ILE A 72 9.60 -39.47 24.45
N GLU A 73 10.38 -39.89 23.47
CA GLU A 73 10.00 -39.88 22.05
C GLU A 73 8.64 -40.58 21.81
N THR A 74 8.46 -41.80 22.31
CA THR A 74 7.20 -42.56 22.19
C THR A 74 6.04 -41.86 22.91
N PHE A 75 6.31 -41.19 24.02
CA PHE A 75 5.30 -40.42 24.74
C PHE A 75 4.88 -39.18 23.95
N LEU A 76 5.82 -38.40 23.43
CA LEU A 76 5.55 -37.24 22.57
C LEU A 76 4.80 -37.64 21.31
N HIS A 77 5.15 -38.79 20.71
CA HIS A 77 4.40 -39.34 19.59
C HIS A 77 2.93 -39.61 19.97
N GLY A 78 2.70 -40.30 21.09
CA GLY A 78 1.34 -40.55 21.58
C GLY A 78 0.57 -39.26 21.89
N MET A 79 1.25 -38.20 22.33
CA MET A 79 0.62 -36.89 22.51
C MET A 79 0.09 -36.33 21.18
N CYS A 80 0.81 -36.49 20.07
CA CYS A 80 0.37 -36.02 18.76
C CYS A 80 -0.95 -36.67 18.30
N GLU A 81 -1.18 -37.94 18.66
CA GLU A 81 -2.33 -38.75 18.22
C GLU A 81 -3.61 -38.54 19.06
N ILE A 82 -3.48 -38.17 20.33
CA ILE A 82 -4.62 -38.02 21.24
C ILE A 82 -5.37 -36.70 21.00
N LYS A 83 -6.63 -36.79 20.60
CA LYS A 83 -7.48 -35.63 20.28
C LYS A 83 -7.98 -34.88 21.51
N GLU A 84 -8.06 -35.56 22.65
CA GLU A 84 -8.55 -34.96 23.90
C GLU A 84 -7.48 -34.14 24.61
N LEU A 85 -6.23 -34.17 24.15
CA LEU A 85 -5.20 -33.25 24.62
C LEU A 85 -5.36 -31.90 23.92
N PRO A 86 -5.06 -30.78 24.61
CA PRO A 86 -5.10 -29.46 24.02
C PRO A 86 -4.24 -29.39 22.77
N SER A 87 -4.75 -28.74 21.72
CA SER A 87 -4.06 -28.60 20.44
C SER A 87 -2.65 -28.00 20.57
N PHE A 88 -2.42 -27.12 21.56
CA PHE A 88 -1.10 -26.58 21.89
C PHE A 88 -0.12 -27.65 22.40
N PHE A 89 -0.54 -28.61 23.23
CA PHE A 89 0.32 -29.68 23.75
C PHE A 89 0.77 -30.59 22.62
N ARG A 90 -0.16 -30.93 21.74
CA ARG A 90 0.09 -31.73 20.54
C ARG A 90 1.09 -31.02 19.62
N LEU A 91 0.96 -29.70 19.47
CA LEU A 91 1.87 -28.87 18.66
C LEU A 91 3.29 -28.87 19.23
N GLU A 92 3.45 -28.65 20.53
CA GLU A 92 4.77 -28.66 21.16
C GLU A 92 5.43 -30.04 21.13
N ALA A 93 4.65 -31.11 21.29
CA ALA A 93 5.16 -32.47 21.13
C ALA A 93 5.63 -32.74 19.69
N ALA A 94 4.84 -32.36 18.68
CA ALA A 94 5.19 -32.53 17.27
C ALA A 94 6.44 -31.72 16.88
N LYS A 95 6.55 -30.47 17.35
CA LYS A 95 7.75 -29.64 17.18
C LYS A 95 8.98 -30.28 17.79
N ALA A 96 8.86 -30.79 19.02
CA ALA A 96 9.98 -31.43 19.68
C ALA A 96 10.52 -32.62 18.88
N LEU A 97 9.63 -33.46 18.33
CA LEU A 97 10.01 -34.59 17.47
C LEU A 97 10.71 -34.15 16.17
N ILE A 98 10.32 -33.01 15.62
CA ILE A 98 10.90 -32.45 14.38
C ILE A 98 12.26 -31.77 14.63
N GLU A 99 12.36 -30.99 15.70
CA GLU A 99 13.52 -30.17 16.02
C GLU A 99 14.69 -30.99 16.57
N TYR A 100 14.43 -32.19 17.10
CA TYR A 100 15.50 -33.07 17.59
C TYR A 100 16.27 -33.71 16.43
N GLU A 101 17.59 -33.50 16.43
CA GLU A 101 18.52 -34.12 15.49
C GLU A 101 19.61 -34.86 16.28
N GLU A 102 19.64 -36.19 16.14
CA GLU A 102 20.71 -37.01 16.70
C GLU A 102 22.01 -36.72 15.94
N ILE A 103 23.06 -36.29 16.66
CA ILE A 103 24.35 -35.86 16.11
C ILE A 103 25.19 -37.08 15.74
N GLU A 104 25.89 -37.00 14.60
CA GLU A 104 26.87 -38.00 14.16
C GLU A 104 28.15 -37.85 15.00
N ASP A 105 28.53 -38.91 15.75
CA ASP A 105 29.68 -38.87 16.68
C ASP A 105 31.05 -39.09 15.99
N SER A 106 31.08 -39.44 14.70
CA SER A 106 32.30 -39.72 13.94
C SER A 106 32.32 -39.06 12.57
N ASP A 107 33.47 -38.51 12.18
CA ASP A 107 33.73 -37.96 10.84
C ASP A 107 33.82 -39.05 9.76
N ASP A 108 33.86 -40.33 10.15
CA ASP A 108 33.95 -41.46 9.21
C ASP A 108 32.55 -41.78 8.65
N GLU A 109 32.42 -41.77 7.31
CA GLU A 109 31.21 -42.17 6.57
C GLU A 109 30.97 -43.69 6.67
N ASP A 110 30.65 -44.16 7.88
CA ASP A 110 30.35 -45.56 8.19
C ASP A 110 28.82 -45.82 8.24
N GLU A 111 28.42 -47.10 8.22
CA GLU A 111 27.01 -47.54 8.24
C GLU A 111 26.18 -46.95 9.41
N GLU A 112 26.84 -46.57 10.51
CA GLU A 112 26.21 -45.93 11.68
C GLU A 112 25.61 -44.55 11.36
N THR A 113 26.27 -43.79 10.48
CA THR A 113 25.83 -42.47 10.03
C THR A 113 24.52 -42.58 9.24
N ASP A 114 24.39 -43.57 8.36
CA ASP A 114 23.16 -43.81 7.61
C ASP A 114 21.98 -44.23 8.50
N ASP A 115 22.26 -45.00 9.55
CA ASP A 115 21.25 -45.40 10.53
C ASP A 115 20.76 -44.22 11.38
N ILE A 116 21.65 -43.31 11.80
CA ILE A 116 21.29 -42.07 12.50
C ILE A 116 20.39 -41.19 11.61
N ARG A 117 20.79 -40.96 10.35
CA ARG A 117 19.99 -40.20 9.38
C ARG A 117 18.62 -40.82 9.17
N ARG A 118 18.53 -42.15 9.07
CA ARG A 118 17.25 -42.87 8.97
C ARG A 118 16.39 -42.66 10.21
N ARG A 119 16.95 -42.73 11.42
CA ARG A 119 16.22 -42.48 12.66
C ARG A 119 15.70 -41.05 12.74
N ASN A 120 16.52 -40.06 12.42
CA ASN A 120 16.12 -38.64 12.39
C ASN A 120 14.98 -38.42 11.39
N LYS A 121 15.08 -38.99 10.20
CA LYS A 121 14.00 -38.92 9.21
C LYS A 121 12.69 -39.53 9.72
N ILE A 122 12.73 -40.71 10.34
CA ILE A 122 11.53 -41.35 10.91
C ILE A 122 10.89 -40.45 11.99
N ARG A 123 11.69 -39.84 12.88
CA ARG A 123 11.18 -38.93 13.92
C ARG A 123 10.51 -37.70 13.32
N GLN A 124 11.14 -37.11 12.31
CA GLN A 124 10.62 -35.97 11.58
C GLN A 124 9.31 -36.31 10.84
N ASP A 125 9.25 -37.47 10.18
CA ASP A 125 8.02 -37.95 9.51
C ASP A 125 6.87 -38.14 10.51
N ILE A 126 7.16 -38.72 11.68
CA ILE A 126 6.18 -38.88 12.77
C ILE A 126 5.70 -37.51 13.27
N GLY A 127 6.62 -36.59 13.54
CA GLY A 127 6.29 -35.24 13.97
C GLY A 127 5.47 -34.48 12.93
N ALA A 128 5.80 -34.62 11.64
CA ALA A 128 5.08 -34.01 10.53
C ALA A 128 3.65 -34.57 10.39
N HIS A 129 3.46 -35.88 10.58
CA HIS A 129 2.12 -36.48 10.64
C HIS A 129 1.29 -35.96 11.82
N GLY A 130 1.93 -35.79 12.99
CA GLY A 130 1.33 -35.13 14.14
C GLY A 130 0.89 -33.70 13.83
N LEU A 131 1.77 -32.90 13.23
CA LEU A 131 1.46 -31.54 12.77
C LEU A 131 0.30 -31.50 11.78
N GLU A 132 0.25 -32.43 10.83
CA GLU A 132 -0.84 -32.51 9.86
C GLU A 132 -2.20 -32.66 10.55
N ALA A 133 -2.31 -33.59 11.50
CA ALA A 133 -3.53 -33.82 12.27
C ALA A 133 -3.95 -32.58 13.08
N ILE A 134 -2.98 -31.82 13.59
CA ILE A 134 -3.20 -30.57 14.33
C ILE A 134 -3.64 -29.45 13.38
N CYS A 135 -3.01 -29.34 12.20
CA CYS A 135 -3.36 -28.32 11.19
C CYS A 135 -4.82 -28.45 10.73
N LEU A 136 -5.37 -29.66 10.70
CA LEU A 136 -6.79 -29.90 10.38
C LEU A 136 -7.75 -29.46 11.50
N THR A 137 -7.26 -29.19 12.71
CA THR A 137 -8.05 -28.81 13.91
C THR A 137 -7.64 -27.46 14.50
N MET A 138 -7.10 -26.57 13.66
CA MET A 138 -6.47 -25.30 14.05
C MET A 138 -7.32 -24.29 14.85
N GLY A 139 -8.66 -24.44 14.90
CA GLY A 139 -9.55 -23.42 15.47
C GLY A 139 -9.30 -23.08 16.94
N GLU A 140 -8.69 -23.99 17.71
CA GLU A 140 -8.40 -23.81 19.13
C GLU A 140 -7.04 -23.16 19.43
N ILE A 141 -6.18 -23.05 18.42
CA ILE A 141 -4.80 -22.61 18.58
C ILE A 141 -4.71 -21.10 18.30
N PRO A 142 -3.95 -20.31 19.11
CA PRO A 142 -3.66 -18.93 18.79
C PRO A 142 -3.09 -18.77 17.38
N THR A 143 -3.54 -17.76 16.64
CA THR A 143 -3.17 -17.54 15.23
C THR A 143 -1.66 -17.60 14.93
N PRO A 144 -0.77 -16.99 15.74
CA PRO A 144 0.67 -17.09 15.49
C PRO A 144 1.20 -18.53 15.54
N CYS A 145 0.64 -19.36 16.41
CA CYS A 145 1.00 -20.77 16.52
C CYS A 145 0.45 -21.58 15.33
N ARG A 146 -0.76 -21.25 14.83
CA ARG A 146 -1.31 -21.81 13.58
C ARG A 146 -0.38 -21.56 12.40
N VAL A 147 0.06 -20.30 12.21
CA VAL A 147 1.00 -19.92 11.13
C VAL A 147 2.30 -20.71 11.25
N LYS A 148 2.90 -20.75 12.45
CA LYS A 148 4.15 -21.49 12.69
C LYS A 148 4.00 -22.98 12.39
N ALA A 149 2.92 -23.61 12.83
CA ALA A 149 2.65 -25.03 12.59
C ALA A 149 2.54 -25.36 11.09
N VAL A 150 1.78 -24.55 10.35
CA VAL A 150 1.59 -24.74 8.90
C VAL A 150 2.90 -24.50 8.15
N CYS A 151 3.67 -23.47 8.49
CA CYS A 151 4.97 -23.21 7.87
C CYS A 151 5.99 -24.32 8.16
N LEU A 152 5.94 -24.93 9.35
CA LEU A 152 6.78 -26.08 9.67
C LEU A 152 6.39 -27.30 8.84
N LEU A 153 5.09 -27.53 8.65
CA LEU A 153 4.57 -28.62 7.81
C LEU A 153 4.96 -28.47 6.33
N MET A 154 5.09 -27.23 5.81
CA MET A 154 5.52 -26.95 4.43
C MET A 154 6.92 -27.50 4.10
N ARG A 155 7.77 -27.75 5.09
CA ARG A 155 9.12 -28.30 4.90
C ARG A 155 9.12 -29.79 4.52
N TYR A 156 7.96 -30.45 4.56
CA TYR A 156 7.82 -31.88 4.33
C TYR A 156 6.99 -32.15 3.08
N ASP A 157 7.64 -32.58 2.01
CA ASP A 157 7.00 -32.79 0.70
C ASP A 157 5.79 -33.73 0.76
N ALA A 158 5.84 -34.76 1.60
CA ALA A 158 4.76 -35.72 1.81
C ALA A 158 3.46 -35.07 2.34
N HIS A 159 3.58 -33.93 3.02
CA HIS A 159 2.47 -33.19 3.62
C HIS A 159 2.20 -31.84 2.93
N SER A 160 2.89 -31.56 1.82
CA SER A 160 2.80 -30.29 1.08
C SER A 160 1.37 -29.94 0.69
N ALA A 161 0.59 -30.89 0.17
CA ALA A 161 -0.81 -30.65 -0.21
C ALA A 161 -1.69 -30.24 0.98
N THR A 162 -1.49 -30.86 2.14
CA THR A 162 -2.24 -30.52 3.36
C THR A 162 -1.77 -29.18 3.93
N ALA A 163 -0.47 -28.91 3.93
CA ALA A 163 0.08 -27.62 4.33
C ALA A 163 -0.47 -26.47 3.47
N ASP A 164 -0.50 -26.63 2.15
CA ASP A 164 -1.07 -25.64 1.21
C ASP A 164 -2.55 -25.39 1.49
N LYS A 165 -3.35 -26.46 1.65
CA LYS A 165 -4.77 -26.35 2.00
C LYS A 165 -4.97 -25.62 3.33
N CYS A 166 -4.21 -25.96 4.35
CA CYS A 166 -4.28 -25.36 5.68
C CYS A 166 -3.89 -23.88 5.64
N PHE A 167 -2.85 -23.53 4.89
CA PHE A 167 -2.41 -22.15 4.72
C PHE A 167 -3.46 -21.32 4.00
N LYS A 168 -4.05 -21.84 2.92
CA LYS A 168 -5.15 -21.19 2.20
C LYS A 168 -6.37 -20.93 3.08
N LEU A 169 -6.72 -21.87 3.96
CA LEU A 169 -7.79 -21.67 4.94
C LEU A 169 -7.45 -20.54 5.90
N LEU A 170 -6.20 -20.48 6.38
CA LEU A 170 -5.74 -19.44 7.30
C LEU A 170 -5.74 -18.03 6.66
N ILE A 171 -5.19 -17.88 5.46
CA ILE A 171 -5.10 -16.56 4.78
C ILE A 171 -6.42 -16.07 4.21
N ASN A 172 -7.47 -16.90 4.20
CA ASN A 172 -8.82 -16.52 3.78
C ASN A 172 -9.83 -16.54 4.94
N ASP A 173 -9.35 -16.71 6.17
CA ASP A 173 -10.13 -16.64 7.41
C ASP A 173 -10.63 -15.21 7.64
N SER A 174 -11.93 -14.95 7.48
CA SER A 174 -12.49 -13.59 7.61
C SER A 174 -12.44 -13.04 9.04
N ASP A 175 -12.21 -13.89 10.03
CA ASP A 175 -12.09 -13.49 11.44
C ASP A 175 -10.71 -12.90 11.76
N LEU A 176 -9.76 -13.01 10.81
CA LEU A 176 -8.44 -12.38 10.91
C LEU A 176 -8.37 -11.10 10.07
N GLU A 177 -7.69 -10.10 10.60
CA GLU A 177 -7.42 -8.85 9.89
C GLU A 177 -6.75 -9.12 8.54
N CYS A 178 -7.24 -8.45 7.50
CA CYS A 178 -6.82 -8.72 6.12
C CYS A 178 -5.34 -8.40 5.89
N ASP A 179 -4.80 -7.40 6.59
CA ASP A 179 -3.39 -7.02 6.53
C ASP A 179 -2.50 -8.11 7.13
N PHE A 180 -2.88 -8.67 8.29
CA PHE A 180 -2.19 -9.78 8.92
C PHE A 180 -2.15 -11.01 8.01
N ARG A 181 -3.29 -11.34 7.38
CA ARG A 181 -3.39 -12.47 6.44
C ARG A 181 -2.45 -12.29 5.24
N TYR A 182 -2.40 -11.10 4.66
CA TYR A 182 -1.48 -10.81 3.55
C TYR A 182 -0.01 -10.82 4.00
N LYS A 183 0.31 -10.26 5.18
CA LYS A 183 1.65 -10.32 5.78
C LYS A 183 2.11 -11.76 6.02
N CYS A 184 1.23 -12.69 6.37
CA CYS A 184 1.58 -14.10 6.49
C CYS A 184 2.06 -14.70 5.16
N ILE A 185 1.48 -14.30 4.03
CA ILE A 185 1.93 -14.73 2.69
C ILE A 185 3.33 -14.19 2.42
N LEU A 186 3.57 -12.92 2.72
CA LEU A 186 4.88 -12.28 2.52
C LEU A 186 5.95 -12.86 3.46
N ASP A 187 5.58 -13.29 4.68
CA ASP A 187 6.49 -13.93 5.63
C ASP A 187 7.09 -15.24 5.07
N LEU A 188 6.40 -15.91 4.14
CA LEU A 188 6.96 -17.08 3.45
C LEU A 188 8.19 -16.72 2.59
N GLU A 189 8.27 -15.50 2.04
CA GLU A 189 9.49 -15.05 1.36
C GLU A 189 10.67 -14.94 2.32
N HIS A 190 10.43 -14.42 3.54
CA HIS A 190 11.48 -14.30 4.54
C HIS A 190 11.98 -15.68 4.98
N ARG A 191 11.05 -16.61 5.24
CA ARG A 191 11.38 -18.00 5.58
C ARG A 191 12.14 -18.72 4.46
N GLY A 192 11.69 -18.56 3.22
CA GLY A 192 12.39 -19.08 2.06
C GLY A 192 13.77 -18.44 1.86
N SER A 193 13.89 -17.14 2.14
CA SER A 193 15.17 -16.44 2.12
C SER A 193 16.13 -17.03 3.13
N ASP A 194 15.71 -17.25 4.37
CA ASP A 194 16.57 -17.81 5.42
C ASP A 194 17.00 -19.24 5.08
N ASP A 195 16.09 -20.08 4.57
CA ASP A 195 16.39 -21.44 4.09
C ASP A 195 17.44 -21.43 2.96
N MET A 196 17.23 -20.58 1.95
CA MET A 196 18.19 -20.41 0.85
C MET A 196 19.55 -19.90 1.34
N LYS A 197 19.57 -18.91 2.24
CA LYS A 197 20.80 -18.35 2.80
C LYS A 197 21.60 -19.39 3.57
N GLU A 198 20.92 -20.23 4.36
CA GLU A 198 21.56 -21.31 5.10
C GLU A 198 22.21 -22.31 4.14
N LYS A 199 21.47 -22.78 3.13
CA LYS A 199 21.98 -23.70 2.10
C LYS A 199 23.15 -23.09 1.33
N LEU A 200 23.02 -21.87 0.81
CA LEU A 200 24.09 -21.19 0.07
C LEU A 200 25.32 -20.91 0.94
N SER A 201 25.14 -20.66 2.24
CA SER A 201 26.26 -20.43 3.16
C SER A 201 27.14 -21.66 3.33
N LYS A 202 26.56 -22.87 3.24
CA LYS A 202 27.31 -24.14 3.28
C LYS A 202 28.19 -24.32 2.03
N GLU A 203 27.80 -23.69 0.91
CA GLU A 203 28.53 -23.75 -0.36
C GLU A 203 29.71 -22.77 -0.46
N PHE A 204 29.93 -21.88 0.52
CA PHE A 204 31.01 -20.88 0.43
C PHE A 204 32.42 -21.43 0.56
N GLU A 205 32.59 -22.72 0.83
CA GLU A 205 33.87 -23.41 0.69
C GLU A 205 34.28 -23.58 -0.79
N ASP A 206 33.30 -23.61 -1.70
CA ASP A 206 33.53 -23.65 -3.16
C ASP A 206 33.94 -22.26 -3.69
N LYS A 207 35.22 -22.14 -4.05
CA LYS A 207 35.79 -20.89 -4.58
C LYS A 207 35.17 -20.44 -5.90
N GLU A 208 34.72 -21.36 -6.75
CA GLU A 208 34.06 -21.00 -8.00
C GLU A 208 32.66 -20.45 -7.74
N PHE A 209 31.94 -21.02 -6.78
CA PHE A 209 30.65 -20.49 -6.34
C PHE A 209 30.79 -19.09 -5.71
N VAL A 210 31.77 -18.88 -4.82
CA VAL A 210 32.06 -17.56 -4.24
C VAL A 210 32.37 -16.52 -5.32
N LYS A 211 33.13 -16.91 -6.34
CA LYS A 211 33.43 -16.06 -7.49
C LYS A 211 32.17 -15.74 -8.32
N TYR A 212 31.29 -16.72 -8.51
CA TYR A 212 30.00 -16.52 -9.15
C TYR A 212 29.14 -15.49 -8.38
N VAL A 213 28.97 -15.68 -7.07
CA VAL A 213 28.21 -14.73 -6.21
C VAL A 213 28.79 -13.33 -6.27
N TYR A 214 30.12 -13.20 -6.29
CA TYR A 214 30.81 -11.92 -6.44
C TYR A 214 30.50 -11.24 -7.78
N GLU A 215 30.62 -11.94 -8.91
CA GLU A 215 30.39 -11.35 -10.23
C GLU A 215 28.92 -10.98 -10.44
N GLU A 216 27.98 -11.83 -10.02
CA GLU A 216 26.53 -11.55 -10.09
C GLU A 216 26.14 -10.30 -9.27
N ASN A 217 26.81 -10.06 -8.14
CA ASN A 217 26.50 -8.96 -7.22
C ASN A 217 27.53 -7.82 -7.26
N LYS A 218 28.36 -7.78 -8.30
CA LYS A 218 29.49 -6.83 -8.39
C LYS A 218 29.06 -5.37 -8.36
N SER A 219 27.95 -5.03 -8.99
CA SER A 219 27.38 -3.67 -8.98
C SER A 219 26.95 -3.25 -7.58
N LEU A 220 26.24 -4.13 -6.87
CA LEU A 220 25.83 -3.93 -5.48
C LEU A 220 27.05 -3.80 -4.56
N ILE A 221 28.03 -4.71 -4.67
CA ILE A 221 29.25 -4.70 -3.87
C ILE A 221 30.04 -3.39 -4.07
N SER A 222 30.19 -2.97 -5.33
CA SER A 222 30.92 -1.74 -5.64
C SER A 222 30.21 -0.49 -5.11
N ARG A 223 28.88 -0.51 -5.08
CA ARG A 223 28.05 0.59 -4.55
C ARG A 223 28.07 0.65 -3.02
N GLU A 224 27.80 -0.45 -2.35
CA GLU A 224 27.66 -0.50 -0.88
C GLU A 224 29.03 -0.55 -0.18
N PHE A 225 30.05 -1.13 -0.81
CA PHE A 225 31.37 -1.36 -0.24
C PHE A 225 32.51 -0.86 -1.16
N PRO A 226 32.53 0.41 -1.59
CA PRO A 226 33.45 0.92 -2.62
C PRO A 226 34.93 0.81 -2.27
N LYS A 227 35.25 0.72 -0.97
CA LYS A 227 36.64 0.60 -0.47
C LYS A 227 37.06 -0.84 -0.18
N PHE A 228 36.13 -1.80 -0.24
CA PHE A 228 36.39 -3.19 0.10
C PHE A 228 36.63 -4.00 -1.16
N LYS A 229 37.75 -4.73 -1.22
CA LYS A 229 38.05 -5.67 -2.29
C LYS A 229 37.98 -7.09 -1.71
N PRO A 230 36.81 -7.75 -1.76
CA PRO A 230 36.67 -9.08 -1.19
C PRO A 230 37.60 -10.07 -1.89
N GLY A 231 38.39 -10.81 -1.11
CA GLY A 231 39.01 -12.05 -1.58
C GLY A 231 38.06 -13.23 -1.37
N THR A 232 38.29 -14.34 -2.08
CA THR A 232 37.47 -15.57 -1.95
C THR A 232 37.45 -16.15 -0.53
N GLY A 233 38.42 -15.81 0.33
CA GLY A 233 38.43 -16.21 1.74
C GLY A 233 37.56 -15.35 2.67
N SER A 234 36.82 -14.36 2.17
CA SER A 234 36.07 -13.40 3.00
C SER A 234 34.68 -13.93 3.38
N LEU A 235 34.57 -15.11 3.98
CA LEU A 235 33.27 -15.75 4.28
C LEU A 235 32.26 -14.84 5.02
N PRO A 236 32.65 -14.09 6.07
CA PRO A 236 31.72 -13.18 6.74
C PRO A 236 31.16 -12.09 5.81
N PHE A 237 31.94 -11.67 4.82
CA PHE A 237 31.49 -10.69 3.82
C PHE A 237 30.45 -11.30 2.88
N PHE A 238 30.63 -12.53 2.40
CA PHE A 238 29.66 -13.15 1.50
C PHE A 238 28.33 -13.45 2.21
N LYS A 239 28.38 -13.84 3.49
CA LYS A 239 27.16 -13.93 4.33
C LYS A 239 26.47 -12.58 4.42
N LEU A 240 27.22 -11.51 4.66
CA LEU A 240 26.69 -10.14 4.65
C LEU A 240 26.06 -9.77 3.30
N ILE A 241 26.65 -10.18 2.16
CA ILE A 241 26.06 -9.96 0.84
C ILE A 241 24.73 -10.70 0.69
N LEU A 242 24.63 -11.95 1.12
CA LEU A 242 23.35 -12.68 1.09
C LEU A 242 22.27 -11.96 1.90
N ASP A 243 22.64 -11.28 2.98
CA ASP A 243 21.71 -10.47 3.78
C ASP A 243 21.28 -9.16 3.11
N HIS A 244 22.02 -8.67 2.11
CA HIS A 244 21.76 -7.39 1.45
C HIS A 244 21.12 -7.54 0.06
N ILE A 245 21.14 -8.73 -0.55
CA ILE A 245 20.51 -8.96 -1.85
C ILE A 245 19.01 -9.14 -1.72
N SER A 246 18.26 -8.73 -2.74
CA SER A 246 16.81 -8.94 -2.79
C SER A 246 16.46 -10.43 -2.86
N TYR A 247 15.24 -10.78 -2.43
CA TYR A 247 14.73 -12.15 -2.54
C TYR A 247 14.85 -12.72 -3.95
N SER A 248 14.56 -11.93 -5.00
CA SER A 248 14.72 -12.37 -6.39
C SER A 248 16.17 -12.66 -6.78
N GLN A 249 17.12 -11.84 -6.32
CA GLN A 249 18.54 -12.09 -6.57
C GLN A 249 19.02 -13.32 -5.82
N LEU A 250 18.58 -13.51 -4.58
CA LEU A 250 18.87 -14.69 -3.78
C LEU A 250 18.31 -15.95 -4.45
N LEU A 251 17.05 -15.92 -4.90
CA LEU A 251 16.42 -17.04 -5.61
C LEU A 251 17.13 -17.38 -6.93
N ASN A 252 17.55 -16.37 -7.70
CA ASN A 252 18.33 -16.60 -8.91
C ASN A 252 19.70 -17.21 -8.60
N THR A 253 20.38 -16.72 -7.55
CA THR A 253 21.65 -17.28 -7.08
C THR A 253 21.47 -18.73 -6.62
N PHE A 254 20.38 -19.01 -5.89
CA PHE A 254 20.01 -20.34 -5.42
C PHE A 254 19.79 -21.31 -6.58
N ARG A 255 18.93 -20.95 -7.55
CA ARG A 255 18.65 -21.76 -8.75
C ARG A 255 19.88 -21.98 -9.62
N GLY A 256 20.79 -21.01 -9.68
CA GLY A 256 22.05 -21.13 -10.40
C GLY A 256 22.98 -22.19 -9.79
N ARG A 257 22.93 -22.39 -8.46
CA ARG A 257 23.72 -23.39 -7.75
C ARG A 257 23.00 -24.74 -7.64
N PHE A 258 21.72 -24.73 -7.32
CA PHE A 258 20.90 -25.90 -7.05
C PHE A 258 19.81 -26.06 -8.12
N ILE A 259 20.21 -26.46 -9.33
CA ILE A 259 19.32 -26.54 -10.49
C ILE A 259 18.14 -27.51 -10.26
N ASP A 260 18.41 -28.62 -9.57
CA ASP A 260 17.42 -29.67 -9.31
C ASP A 260 16.64 -29.47 -7.99
N ASP A 261 17.04 -28.51 -7.15
CA ASP A 261 16.38 -28.28 -5.86
C ASP A 261 15.26 -27.25 -6.02
N SER A 262 14.01 -27.69 -5.82
CA SER A 262 12.87 -26.77 -5.83
C SER A 262 12.87 -25.92 -4.56
N HIS A 263 12.72 -24.61 -4.70
CA HIS A 263 12.57 -23.73 -3.54
C HIS A 263 11.33 -24.11 -2.73
N SER A 264 11.54 -24.52 -1.48
CA SER A 264 10.53 -25.15 -0.61
C SER A 264 9.25 -24.31 -0.44
N TYR A 265 9.36 -22.98 -0.39
CA TYR A 265 8.20 -22.10 -0.17
C TYR A 265 7.58 -21.51 -1.44
N GLU A 266 8.24 -21.60 -2.60
CA GLU A 266 7.78 -20.87 -3.80
C GLU A 266 6.42 -21.37 -4.32
N PRO A 267 6.16 -22.69 -4.40
CA PRO A 267 4.84 -23.20 -4.77
C PRO A 267 3.75 -22.72 -3.81
N PHE A 268 4.04 -22.65 -2.51
CA PHE A 268 3.10 -22.19 -1.50
C PHE A 268 2.82 -20.69 -1.63
N ILE A 269 3.84 -19.86 -1.88
CA ILE A 269 3.66 -18.42 -2.12
C ILE A 269 2.76 -18.20 -3.32
N HIS A 270 3.06 -18.82 -4.47
CA HIS A 270 2.25 -18.70 -5.68
C HIS A 270 0.79 -19.12 -5.43
N SER A 271 0.62 -20.30 -4.84
CA SER A 271 -0.67 -20.90 -4.52
C SER A 271 -1.49 -20.05 -3.53
N ALA A 272 -0.83 -19.49 -2.51
CA ALA A 272 -1.42 -18.59 -1.53
C ALA A 272 -1.85 -17.26 -2.16
N GLN A 273 -0.99 -16.63 -2.96
CA GLN A 273 -1.30 -15.38 -3.66
C GLN A 273 -2.51 -15.55 -4.58
N MET A 274 -2.57 -16.64 -5.35
CA MET A 274 -3.71 -16.95 -6.22
C MET A 274 -5.00 -17.19 -5.44
N SER A 275 -4.93 -17.93 -4.33
CA SER A 275 -6.08 -18.15 -3.46
C SER A 275 -6.56 -16.86 -2.80
N PHE A 276 -5.64 -16.00 -2.38
CA PHE A 276 -5.94 -14.73 -1.75
C PHE A 276 -6.58 -13.75 -2.74
N LEU A 277 -6.05 -13.70 -3.98
CA LEU A 277 -6.57 -12.90 -5.08
C LEU A 277 -8.02 -13.26 -5.45
N THR A 278 -8.33 -14.56 -5.49
CA THR A 278 -9.65 -15.05 -5.95
C THR A 278 -10.73 -14.96 -4.88
N THR A 279 -10.35 -14.79 -3.61
CA THR A 279 -11.28 -14.74 -2.48
C THR A 279 -11.87 -13.34 -2.31
N LYS A 280 -13.19 -13.21 -2.52
CA LYS A 280 -13.91 -11.92 -2.50
C LYS A 280 -14.01 -11.25 -1.13
N SER A 281 -13.87 -11.99 -0.04
CA SER A 281 -13.87 -11.43 1.32
C SER A 281 -12.58 -10.67 1.65
N ASN A 282 -11.53 -10.83 0.86
CA ASN A 282 -10.29 -10.07 1.02
C ASN A 282 -10.47 -8.67 0.43
N TYR A 283 -9.89 -7.65 1.08
CA TYR A 283 -10.00 -6.29 0.58
C TYR A 283 -9.35 -6.15 -0.79
N THR A 284 -10.02 -5.43 -1.69
CA THR A 284 -9.59 -5.25 -3.08
C THR A 284 -8.18 -4.67 -3.18
N SER A 285 -7.79 -3.76 -2.30
CA SER A 285 -6.44 -3.19 -2.25
C SER A 285 -5.34 -4.25 -2.03
N TYR A 286 -5.56 -5.22 -1.14
CA TYR A 286 -4.62 -6.33 -0.93
C TYR A 286 -4.67 -7.36 -2.06
N ARG A 287 -5.81 -7.53 -2.70
CA ARG A 287 -5.94 -8.37 -3.90
C ARG A 287 -5.17 -7.76 -5.08
N ILE A 288 -5.17 -6.43 -5.24
CA ILE A 288 -4.33 -5.72 -6.22
C ILE A 288 -2.84 -5.93 -5.92
N LEU A 289 -2.42 -5.85 -4.65
CA LEU A 289 -1.04 -6.17 -4.26
C LEU A 289 -0.67 -7.63 -4.58
N ALA A 290 -1.58 -8.58 -4.36
CA ALA A 290 -1.38 -9.97 -4.76
C ALA A 290 -1.20 -10.11 -6.29
N CYS A 291 -2.03 -9.43 -7.09
CA CYS A 291 -1.85 -9.37 -8.56
C CYS A 291 -0.46 -8.84 -8.93
N GLN A 292 -0.08 -7.69 -8.37
CA GLN A 292 1.19 -7.04 -8.66
C GLN A 292 2.37 -7.97 -8.31
N TYR A 293 2.31 -8.60 -7.15
CA TYR A 293 3.29 -9.59 -6.71
C TYR A 293 3.39 -10.75 -7.71
N ILE A 294 2.25 -11.32 -8.12
CA ILE A 294 2.23 -12.45 -9.05
C ILE A 294 2.85 -12.05 -10.40
N LEU A 295 2.45 -10.91 -10.97
CA LEU A 295 2.96 -10.44 -12.26
C LEU A 295 4.47 -10.17 -12.27
N GLN A 296 5.03 -9.77 -11.13
CA GLN A 296 6.46 -9.49 -10.96
C GLN A 296 7.29 -10.77 -10.76
N LYS A 297 6.76 -11.76 -10.03
CA LYS A 297 7.53 -12.92 -9.57
C LYS A 297 7.27 -14.18 -10.39
N PHE A 298 6.09 -14.32 -10.97
CA PHE A 298 5.68 -15.52 -11.69
C PHE A 298 5.37 -15.20 -13.16
N THR A 299 5.75 -16.13 -14.03
CA THR A 299 5.49 -16.04 -15.47
C THR A 299 4.16 -16.66 -15.86
N ASP A 300 3.69 -17.60 -15.05
CA ASP A 300 2.50 -18.38 -15.30
C ASP A 300 1.27 -17.61 -14.79
N CYS A 301 0.08 -17.93 -15.27
CA CYS A 301 -1.20 -17.33 -14.89
C CYS A 301 -1.39 -15.80 -15.08
N LYS A 302 -0.56 -15.14 -15.91
CA LYS A 302 -0.65 -13.69 -16.15
C LYS A 302 -2.01 -13.27 -16.71
N ASP A 303 -2.60 -14.06 -17.59
CA ASP A 303 -3.88 -13.71 -18.24
C ASP A 303 -5.05 -13.72 -17.24
N GLU A 304 -5.08 -14.68 -16.32
CA GLU A 304 -6.03 -14.73 -15.21
C GLU A 304 -5.88 -13.50 -14.31
N VAL A 305 -4.64 -13.14 -13.97
CA VAL A 305 -4.34 -11.99 -13.13
C VAL A 305 -4.73 -10.67 -13.82
N TYR A 306 -4.46 -10.52 -15.12
CA TYR A 306 -4.91 -9.36 -15.90
C TYR A 306 -6.43 -9.24 -15.93
N SER A 307 -7.14 -10.37 -16.08
CA SER A 307 -8.60 -10.38 -16.06
C SER A 307 -9.16 -9.89 -14.71
N VAL A 308 -8.52 -10.25 -13.59
CA VAL A 308 -8.95 -9.79 -12.27
C VAL A 308 -8.64 -8.30 -12.07
N LEU A 309 -7.44 -7.84 -12.43
CA LEU A 309 -7.09 -6.41 -12.37
C LEU A 309 -8.03 -5.55 -13.22
N LEU A 310 -8.30 -5.98 -14.46
CA LEU A 310 -9.21 -5.26 -15.36
C LEU A 310 -10.62 -5.19 -14.77
N SER A 311 -11.07 -6.26 -14.11
CA SER A 311 -12.37 -6.25 -13.42
C SER A 311 -12.44 -5.23 -12.28
N PHE A 312 -11.33 -4.99 -11.57
CA PHE A 312 -11.29 -3.92 -10.55
C PHE A 312 -11.21 -2.54 -11.17
N ALA A 313 -10.40 -2.36 -12.21
CA ALA A 313 -10.23 -1.08 -12.90
C ALA A 313 -11.56 -0.57 -13.51
N GLN A 314 -12.37 -1.49 -14.06
CA GLN A 314 -13.64 -1.18 -14.72
C GLN A 314 -14.85 -1.15 -13.78
N ASP A 315 -14.72 -1.57 -12.52
CA ASP A 315 -15.85 -1.61 -11.59
C ASP A 315 -16.17 -0.20 -11.07
N THR A 316 -17.24 0.41 -11.60
CA THR A 316 -17.71 1.75 -11.22
C THR A 316 -18.26 1.84 -9.80
N GLN A 317 -18.44 0.71 -9.10
CA GLN A 317 -18.83 0.69 -7.69
C GLN A 317 -17.63 0.76 -6.74
N LEU A 318 -16.41 0.54 -7.23
CA LEU A 318 -15.19 0.68 -6.43
C LEU A 318 -14.78 2.15 -6.30
N ASP A 319 -14.12 2.45 -5.18
CA ASP A 319 -13.49 3.74 -4.96
C ASP A 319 -12.52 4.09 -6.09
N TYR A 320 -12.51 5.37 -6.48
CA TYR A 320 -11.66 5.90 -7.53
C TYR A 320 -10.19 5.44 -7.38
N ASN A 321 -9.65 5.51 -6.16
CA ASN A 321 -8.23 5.21 -5.93
C ASN A 321 -7.92 3.73 -6.08
N ILE A 322 -8.87 2.86 -5.75
CA ILE A 322 -8.74 1.41 -5.95
C ILE A 322 -8.72 1.08 -7.44
N ARG A 323 -9.61 1.71 -8.23
CA ARG A 323 -9.65 1.55 -9.69
C ARG A 323 -8.35 2.07 -10.33
N ALA A 324 -7.86 3.21 -9.87
CA ALA A 324 -6.59 3.80 -10.31
C ALA A 324 -5.40 2.89 -9.97
N ASP A 325 -5.31 2.34 -8.75
CA ASP A 325 -4.22 1.43 -8.36
C ASP A 325 -4.22 0.14 -9.21
N ALA A 326 -5.39 -0.44 -9.51
CA ALA A 326 -5.49 -1.58 -10.42
C ALA A 326 -5.02 -1.22 -11.85
N THR A 327 -5.37 -0.02 -12.31
CA THR A 327 -5.00 0.52 -13.63
C THR A 327 -3.48 0.75 -13.74
N ASP A 328 -2.87 1.32 -12.70
CA ASP A 328 -1.42 1.51 -12.60
C ASP A 328 -0.66 0.18 -12.75
N VAL A 329 -1.13 -0.88 -12.08
CA VAL A 329 -0.53 -2.21 -12.18
C VAL A 329 -0.63 -2.74 -13.62
N LEU A 330 -1.75 -2.55 -14.31
CA LEU A 330 -1.91 -2.92 -15.72
C LEU A 330 -0.97 -2.11 -16.63
N MET A 331 -0.81 -0.82 -16.40
CA MET A 331 0.07 0.05 -17.19
C MET A 331 1.55 -0.29 -17.00
N GLN A 332 1.98 -0.65 -15.80
CA GLN A 332 3.36 -0.99 -15.51
C GLN A 332 3.71 -2.41 -15.95
N LEU A 333 2.93 -3.40 -15.51
CA LEU A 333 3.26 -4.82 -15.61
C LEU A 333 2.46 -5.58 -16.67
N GLY A 334 1.44 -4.96 -17.26
CA GLY A 334 0.60 -5.56 -18.29
C GLY A 334 1.33 -5.78 -19.61
N ASN A 335 0.78 -6.65 -20.45
CA ASN A 335 1.16 -6.73 -21.86
C ASN A 335 0.70 -5.46 -22.62
N ASN A 336 1.15 -5.27 -23.87
CA ASN A 336 0.85 -4.05 -24.64
C ASN A 336 -0.66 -3.72 -24.70
N LYS A 337 -1.52 -4.74 -24.83
CA LYS A 337 -2.97 -4.58 -24.84
C LYS A 337 -3.50 -4.07 -23.49
N MET A 338 -3.02 -4.65 -22.39
CA MET A 338 -3.41 -4.21 -21.04
C MET A 338 -2.90 -2.80 -20.71
N LYS A 339 -1.72 -2.43 -21.21
CA LYS A 339 -1.19 -1.06 -21.08
C LYS A 339 -2.06 -0.04 -21.83
N GLU A 340 -2.53 -0.38 -23.02
CA GLU A 340 -3.43 0.46 -23.80
C GLU A 340 -4.79 0.63 -23.10
N LEU A 341 -5.41 -0.48 -22.66
CA LEU A 341 -6.65 -0.44 -21.89
C LEU A 341 -6.50 0.34 -20.57
N GLY A 342 -5.36 0.19 -19.89
CA GLY A 342 -5.07 0.96 -18.68
C GLY A 342 -5.03 2.48 -18.96
N ARG A 343 -4.44 2.90 -20.09
CA ARG A 343 -4.45 4.31 -20.50
C ARG A 343 -5.85 4.80 -20.85
N GLU A 344 -6.69 3.98 -21.46
CA GLU A 344 -8.08 4.35 -21.73
C GLU A 344 -8.87 4.54 -20.42
N ILE A 345 -8.71 3.62 -19.47
CA ILE A 345 -9.40 3.68 -18.17
C ILE A 345 -8.92 4.86 -17.33
N ILE A 346 -7.62 5.19 -17.33
CA ILE A 346 -7.12 6.33 -16.54
C ILE A 346 -7.65 7.66 -17.10
N ILE A 347 -7.81 7.77 -18.43
CA ILE A 347 -8.45 8.92 -19.07
C ILE A 347 -9.92 9.00 -18.66
N GLU A 348 -10.65 7.88 -18.69
CA GLU A 348 -12.06 7.81 -18.25
C GLU A 348 -12.22 8.17 -16.78
N LEU A 349 -11.32 7.69 -15.92
CA LEU A 349 -11.30 8.03 -14.50
C LEU A 349 -11.12 9.54 -14.30
N GLY A 350 -10.27 10.18 -15.09
CA GLY A 350 -10.11 11.65 -15.11
C GLY A 350 -11.34 12.42 -15.62
N GLU A 351 -12.28 11.75 -16.31
CA GLU A 351 -13.51 12.36 -16.87
C GLU A 351 -14.78 12.11 -16.01
N CYS A 352 -14.69 11.23 -15.00
CA CYS A 352 -15.84 10.79 -14.18
C CYS A 352 -16.42 11.90 -13.31
N ASN A 353 -17.33 12.70 -13.88
CA ASN A 353 -18.51 13.36 -13.26
C ASN A 353 -19.21 14.35 -14.21
N GLY A 354 -18.82 14.46 -15.49
CA GLY A 354 -19.39 15.44 -16.45
C GLY A 354 -19.04 16.89 -16.11
N ARG A 355 -18.59 17.15 -14.87
CA ARG A 355 -17.62 18.17 -14.56
C ARG A 355 -16.26 17.53 -14.80
N VAL A 356 -15.51 18.10 -15.74
CA VAL A 356 -14.06 18.14 -15.58
C VAL A 356 -13.87 18.83 -14.23
N ASP A 357 -13.76 18.07 -13.14
CA ASP A 357 -13.23 18.62 -11.90
C ASP A 357 -11.97 19.32 -12.34
N THR A 358 -11.99 20.64 -12.13
CA THR A 358 -11.30 21.61 -12.98
C THR A 358 -9.88 21.13 -13.26
N LEU A 359 -9.29 21.49 -14.41
CA LEU A 359 -7.93 21.13 -14.85
C LEU A 359 -6.81 21.14 -13.76
N PHE A 360 -7.07 21.72 -12.58
CA PHE A 360 -6.31 21.77 -11.33
C PHE A 360 -6.41 20.54 -10.42
N ASP A 361 -7.54 19.82 -10.36
CA ASP A 361 -7.67 18.56 -9.59
C ASP A 361 -7.10 17.37 -10.37
N ASN A 362 -6.86 17.56 -11.68
CA ASN A 362 -5.97 16.73 -12.51
C ASN A 362 -4.49 16.79 -12.10
N ALA A 363 -4.17 17.33 -10.91
CA ALA A 363 -2.94 17.04 -10.18
C ALA A 363 -2.75 15.53 -9.89
N GLN A 364 -3.75 14.69 -10.17
CA GLN A 364 -3.63 13.23 -10.28
C GLN A 364 -3.10 12.72 -11.64
N ASN A 365 -2.63 13.59 -12.55
CA ASN A 365 -1.73 13.20 -13.64
C ASN A 365 -0.34 12.85 -13.08
N VAL A 366 -0.30 11.78 -12.27
CA VAL A 366 0.88 11.08 -11.74
C VAL A 366 1.75 10.49 -12.88
N HIS A 367 1.45 10.82 -14.13
CA HIS A 367 2.25 10.55 -15.33
C HIS A 367 2.59 11.82 -16.11
N ALA A 368 2.73 12.98 -15.47
CA ALA A 368 3.53 14.04 -16.07
C ALA A 368 4.95 13.48 -16.18
N GLU A 369 5.38 13.15 -17.39
CA GLU A 369 6.68 12.55 -17.70
C GLU A 369 7.82 13.27 -16.97
N GLU A 370 7.70 14.60 -16.80
CA GLU A 370 8.66 15.43 -16.07
C GLU A 370 8.61 15.28 -14.54
N VAL A 371 7.44 14.99 -13.95
CA VAL A 371 7.34 14.64 -12.52
C VAL A 371 7.95 13.26 -12.29
N GLU A 372 7.67 12.29 -13.17
CA GLU A 372 8.31 10.97 -13.11
C GLU A 372 9.82 11.05 -13.32
N GLU A 373 10.28 11.93 -14.22
CA GLU A 373 11.69 12.21 -14.45
C GLU A 373 12.32 12.86 -13.22
N SER A 374 11.70 13.90 -12.65
CA SER A 374 12.14 14.54 -11.41
C SER A 374 12.21 13.55 -10.24
N VAL A 375 11.19 12.70 -10.08
CA VAL A 375 11.17 11.63 -9.07
C VAL A 375 12.30 10.65 -9.34
N SER A 376 12.54 10.29 -10.59
CA SER A 376 13.64 9.39 -10.98
C SER A 376 15.02 9.99 -10.71
N GLU A 377 15.21 11.30 -10.89
CA GLU A 377 16.44 12.02 -10.54
C GLU A 377 16.70 12.01 -9.02
N VAL A 378 15.66 12.24 -8.21
CA VAL A 378 15.82 12.17 -6.75
C VAL A 378 16.08 10.74 -6.29
N LEU A 379 15.44 9.75 -6.92
CA LEU A 379 15.71 8.34 -6.66
C LEU A 379 17.14 7.94 -7.06
N GLU A 380 17.66 8.50 -8.15
CA GLU A 380 19.08 8.36 -8.56
C GLU A 380 19.99 8.88 -7.45
N PHE A 381 19.73 10.08 -6.96
CA PHE A 381 20.46 10.65 -5.85
C PHE A 381 20.37 9.79 -4.58
N PHE A 382 19.17 9.37 -4.17
CA PHE A 382 18.96 8.52 -2.99
C PHE A 382 19.64 7.15 -3.11
N ALA A 383 19.78 6.61 -4.33
CA ALA A 383 20.54 5.39 -4.56
C ALA A 383 22.04 5.56 -4.27
N THR A 384 22.57 6.78 -4.34
CA THR A 384 23.97 7.11 -3.96
C THR A 384 24.15 7.44 -2.48
N LEU A 385 23.08 7.82 -1.79
CA LEU A 385 23.13 8.24 -0.39
C LEU A 385 23.33 7.02 0.53
N PRO A 386 24.37 6.97 1.38
CA PRO A 386 24.53 5.88 2.34
C PRO A 386 23.38 5.91 3.35
N THR A 387 22.79 4.75 3.66
CA THR A 387 21.72 4.66 4.66
C THR A 387 22.24 5.07 6.03
N MET A 388 21.45 5.87 6.76
CA MET A 388 21.78 6.27 8.13
C MET A 388 22.07 5.05 8.99
N LYS A 389 23.03 5.16 9.91
CA LYS A 389 23.36 4.10 10.87
C LYS A 389 23.07 4.55 12.29
N VAL A 390 22.51 3.65 13.09
CA VAL A 390 22.36 3.81 14.55
C VAL A 390 23.29 2.80 15.20
N GLY A 391 24.38 3.29 15.79
CA GLY A 391 25.50 2.44 16.17
C GLY A 391 26.24 1.90 14.94
N LYS A 392 26.30 0.58 14.79
CA LYS A 392 26.96 -0.10 13.65
C LYS A 392 25.99 -0.56 12.56
N SER A 393 24.69 -0.60 12.86
CA SER A 393 23.67 -1.14 11.97
C SER A 393 23.00 -0.03 11.17
N PRO A 394 22.70 -0.24 9.88
CA PRO A 394 21.82 0.65 9.13
C PRO A 394 20.44 0.71 9.80
N ILE A 395 19.74 1.84 9.66
CA ILE A 395 18.34 1.93 10.07
C ILE A 395 17.46 1.05 9.18
N GLU A 396 16.38 0.54 9.77
CA GLU A 396 15.39 -0.29 9.10
C GLU A 396 14.02 0.38 9.13
N PHE A 397 13.04 -0.21 8.45
CA PHE A 397 11.69 0.33 8.38
C PHE A 397 11.06 0.52 9.77
N ASP A 398 11.22 -0.44 10.67
CA ASP A 398 10.67 -0.38 12.03
C ASP A 398 11.23 0.79 12.84
N TYR A 399 12.51 1.14 12.60
CA TYR A 399 13.10 2.34 13.19
C TYR A 399 12.35 3.60 12.71
N VAL A 400 12.19 3.75 11.39
CA VAL A 400 11.50 4.92 10.82
C VAL A 400 10.03 4.97 11.25
N LYS A 401 9.31 3.84 11.19
CA LYS A 401 7.92 3.69 11.63
C LYS A 401 7.76 4.13 13.08
N LYS A 402 8.60 3.61 13.99
CA LYS A 402 8.60 3.98 15.41
C LYS A 402 8.81 5.49 15.60
N HIS A 403 9.75 6.08 14.87
CA HIS A 403 9.99 7.52 14.95
C HIS A 403 8.82 8.35 14.42
N VAL A 404 8.17 7.94 13.33
CA VAL A 404 6.95 8.59 12.82
C VAL A 404 5.81 8.52 13.85
N LEU A 405 5.58 7.36 14.45
CA LEU A 405 4.57 7.19 15.49
C LEU A 405 4.87 8.03 16.74
N ASN A 406 6.14 8.11 17.15
CA ASN A 406 6.57 8.98 18.24
C ASN A 406 6.29 10.47 17.96
N MET A 407 6.39 10.91 16.69
CA MET A 407 6.02 12.28 16.31
C MET A 407 4.52 12.52 16.48
N LEU A 408 3.66 11.57 16.10
CA LEU A 408 2.22 11.64 16.32
C LEU A 408 1.86 11.63 17.82
N ASP A 409 2.54 10.81 18.61
CA ASP A 409 2.34 10.78 20.06
C ASP A 409 2.84 12.03 20.77
N LYS A 410 3.81 12.74 20.19
CA LYS A 410 4.18 14.09 20.66
C LYS A 410 3.07 15.09 20.36
N LEU A 411 2.49 15.07 19.17
CA LEU A 411 1.34 15.93 18.82
C LEU A 411 0.11 15.65 19.72
N LYS A 412 -0.08 14.40 20.16
CA LYS A 412 -1.09 14.03 21.18
C LYS A 412 -0.82 14.72 22.52
N ARG A 413 0.41 14.61 23.03
CA ARG A 413 0.80 15.13 24.35
C ARG A 413 0.83 16.65 24.42
N ASP A 414 1.29 17.32 23.36
CA ASP A 414 1.33 18.78 23.31
C ASP A 414 -0.09 19.40 23.37
N LYS A 415 -1.14 18.59 23.21
CA LYS A 415 -2.56 19.00 23.29
C LYS A 415 -3.31 18.54 24.55
N SER A 416 -2.74 17.66 25.39
CA SER A 416 -3.43 17.22 26.62
C SER A 416 -3.48 18.37 27.64
N ILE A 417 -4.69 18.83 27.97
CA ILE A 417 -4.95 19.79 29.05
C ILE A 417 -5.36 18.97 30.27
N GLU A 418 -4.66 19.10 31.39
CA GLU A 418 -5.03 18.43 32.64
C GLU A 418 -6.43 18.88 33.10
N ARG A 419 -7.43 18.00 32.95
CA ARG A 419 -8.75 18.09 33.60
C ARG A 419 -9.07 16.74 34.24
N LYS A 420 -9.95 16.76 35.25
CA LYS A 420 -10.41 15.60 36.03
C LYS A 420 -11.92 15.50 35.92
N ASP A 421 -12.43 14.56 35.13
CA ASP A 421 -13.81 14.05 35.06
C ASP A 421 -13.77 12.55 34.64
N GLU A 422 -14.89 11.85 34.37
CA GLU A 422 -14.94 10.36 34.42
C GLU A 422 -14.90 9.59 33.08
N ILE A 423 -14.85 10.25 31.92
CA ILE A 423 -14.90 9.58 30.59
C ILE A 423 -13.70 10.00 29.76
N GLN A 424 -12.80 9.09 29.39
CA GLN A 424 -11.57 9.43 28.67
C GLN A 424 -11.75 9.49 27.15
N CYS A 425 -11.29 10.58 26.55
CA CYS A 425 -11.20 10.81 25.11
C CYS A 425 -10.34 9.74 24.47
N LYS A 426 -10.84 9.07 23.42
CA LYS A 426 -10.09 8.01 22.70
C LYS A 426 -8.73 8.47 22.17
N PHE A 427 -8.52 9.77 22.01
CA PHE A 427 -7.30 10.33 21.44
C PHE A 427 -6.25 10.74 22.48
N CYS A 428 -6.62 11.67 23.37
CA CYS A 428 -5.70 12.31 24.31
C CYS A 428 -5.86 11.82 25.74
N ASN A 429 -6.79 10.90 25.98
CA ASN A 429 -7.18 10.39 27.31
C ASN A 429 -7.67 11.49 28.28
N ASN A 430 -8.00 12.69 27.80
CA ASN A 430 -8.64 13.74 28.62
C ASN A 430 -10.10 13.40 28.87
N ASP A 431 -10.65 13.92 29.96
CA ASP A 431 -12.04 13.65 30.31
C ASP A 431 -13.04 14.45 29.45
N VAL A 432 -14.09 13.81 28.94
CA VAL A 432 -14.99 14.30 27.87
C VAL A 432 -16.41 13.77 28.01
N THR A 433 -17.42 14.49 27.55
CA THR A 433 -18.81 13.98 27.53
C THR A 433 -19.16 13.15 26.29
N GLU A 434 -18.28 13.16 25.28
CA GLU A 434 -18.43 12.50 23.98
C GLU A 434 -17.19 11.65 23.66
N GLU A 435 -17.17 10.91 22.55
CA GLU A 435 -16.05 10.04 22.16
C GLU A 435 -14.72 10.78 21.96
N PHE A 436 -14.78 12.08 21.64
CA PHE A 436 -13.63 12.95 21.42
C PHE A 436 -13.76 14.28 22.17
N CYS A 437 -12.61 14.84 22.56
CA CYS A 437 -12.53 16.08 23.33
C CYS A 437 -12.82 17.35 22.53
N SER A 438 -12.65 17.27 21.21
CA SER A 438 -12.74 18.36 20.26
C SER A 438 -12.73 17.81 18.84
N GLU A 439 -13.15 18.62 17.87
CA GLU A 439 -13.01 18.32 16.44
C GLU A 439 -11.53 18.08 16.05
N GLU A 440 -10.60 18.81 16.68
CA GLU A 440 -9.17 18.58 16.49
C GLU A 440 -8.70 17.21 16.99
N CYS A 441 -9.23 16.74 18.14
CA CYS A 441 -8.99 15.39 18.69
C CYS A 441 -9.42 14.32 17.66
N SER A 442 -10.60 14.50 17.04
CA SER A 442 -11.11 13.61 15.98
C SER A 442 -10.25 13.65 14.71
N ASN A 443 -9.91 14.85 14.22
CA ASN A 443 -9.06 15.02 13.05
C ASN A 443 -7.68 14.37 13.22
N LEU A 444 -7.12 14.40 14.44
CA LEU A 444 -5.80 13.84 14.71
C LEU A 444 -5.82 12.30 14.90
N ILE A 445 -6.94 11.71 15.37
CA ILE A 445 -7.16 10.25 15.26
C ILE A 445 -7.23 9.85 13.79
N ARG A 446 -8.07 10.52 13.00
CA ARG A 446 -8.19 10.23 11.58
C ARG A 446 -6.84 10.34 10.88
N LYS A 447 -6.09 11.41 11.12
CA LYS A 447 -4.71 11.57 10.61
C LYS A 447 -3.80 10.41 11.01
N THR A 448 -3.88 9.94 12.26
CA THR A 448 -3.08 8.80 12.75
C THR A 448 -3.46 7.51 12.03
N GLU A 449 -4.75 7.26 11.81
CA GLU A 449 -5.26 6.09 11.07
C GLU A 449 -4.80 6.11 9.61
N LEU A 450 -4.89 7.26 8.92
CA LEU A 450 -4.43 7.42 7.54
C LEU A 450 -2.92 7.21 7.42
N ILE A 451 -2.11 7.76 8.32
CA ILE A 451 -0.67 7.54 8.33
C ILE A 451 -0.33 6.07 8.60
N ASN A 452 -1.04 5.40 9.51
CA ASN A 452 -0.85 3.96 9.76
C ASN A 452 -1.20 3.13 8.53
N LEU A 453 -2.29 3.47 7.83
CA LEU A 453 -2.67 2.83 6.58
C LEU A 453 -1.55 2.99 5.53
N SER A 454 -0.99 4.18 5.39
CA SER A 454 0.12 4.44 4.47
C SER A 454 1.40 3.71 4.85
N LEU A 455 1.79 3.70 6.12
CA LEU A 455 2.96 2.96 6.60
C LEU A 455 2.79 1.45 6.36
N ASN A 456 1.60 0.91 6.63
CA ASN A 456 1.30 -0.49 6.36
C ASN A 456 1.38 -0.79 4.84
N ARG A 457 0.83 0.07 3.98
CA ARG A 457 0.98 -0.07 2.52
C ARG A 457 2.44 -0.05 2.10
N ILE A 458 3.22 0.93 2.57
CA ILE A 458 4.67 1.03 2.30
C ILE A 458 5.39 -0.26 2.70
N GLU A 459 5.08 -0.81 3.88
CA GLU A 459 5.66 -2.05 4.40
C GLU A 459 5.35 -3.27 3.55
N MET A 460 4.15 -3.36 2.98
CA MET A 460 3.65 -4.52 2.22
C MET A 460 3.96 -4.44 0.73
N ASP A 461 4.13 -3.24 0.19
CA ASP A 461 4.42 -3.04 -1.22
C ASP A 461 5.81 -3.60 -1.57
N ARG A 462 5.84 -4.51 -2.54
CA ARG A 462 7.06 -5.17 -3.06
C ARG A 462 7.46 -4.67 -4.44
N ALA A 463 6.74 -3.69 -4.97
CA ALA A 463 7.01 -3.13 -6.27
C ALA A 463 8.33 -2.38 -6.29
N LEU A 464 8.96 -2.42 -7.47
CA LEU A 464 10.21 -1.76 -7.76
C LEU A 464 9.91 -0.49 -8.54
N TYR A 465 10.27 0.64 -7.97
CA TYR A 465 10.06 1.97 -8.54
C TYR A 465 11.36 2.47 -9.17
N SER A 466 11.22 3.12 -10.34
CA SER A 466 12.30 3.64 -11.19
C SER A 466 13.29 2.59 -11.72
N LYS A 467 14.23 3.04 -12.57
CA LYS A 467 15.38 2.24 -13.05
C LYS A 467 16.34 1.78 -11.93
N PHE A 468 16.18 2.31 -10.71
CA PHE A 468 17.02 1.97 -9.55
C PHE A 468 16.48 0.83 -8.68
N ASN A 469 15.33 0.26 -9.02
CA ASN A 469 14.71 -0.84 -8.28
C ASN A 469 14.52 -0.53 -6.79
N SER A 470 14.02 0.67 -6.47
CA SER A 470 13.74 1.07 -5.08
C SER A 470 12.34 0.66 -4.68
N THR A 471 12.17 0.00 -3.53
CA THR A 471 10.82 -0.24 -2.95
C THR A 471 10.36 0.99 -2.17
N LEU A 472 9.05 1.11 -1.88
CA LEU A 472 8.54 2.19 -1.03
C LEU A 472 9.23 2.25 0.34
N VAL A 473 9.49 1.07 0.95
CA VAL A 473 10.27 0.97 2.20
C VAL A 473 11.63 1.64 2.06
N ASN A 474 12.36 1.32 0.99
CA ASN A 474 13.70 1.84 0.76
C ASN A 474 13.65 3.36 0.52
N ILE A 475 12.67 3.84 -0.26
CA ILE A 475 12.43 5.27 -0.47
C ILE A 475 12.20 5.98 0.87
N LEU A 476 11.30 5.48 1.73
CA LEU A 476 11.03 6.09 3.03
C LEU A 476 12.28 6.11 3.94
N ILE A 477 13.07 5.03 3.94
CA ILE A 477 14.34 4.96 4.69
C ILE A 477 15.35 6.01 4.19
N LYS A 478 15.46 6.20 2.88
CA LYS A 478 16.35 7.20 2.28
C LYS A 478 15.87 8.63 2.54
N VAL A 479 14.57 8.88 2.44
CA VAL A 479 13.94 10.16 2.84
C VAL A 479 14.27 10.44 4.29
N TRP A 480 14.06 9.49 5.20
CA TRP A 480 14.38 9.68 6.62
C TRP A 480 15.88 9.92 6.88
N THR A 481 16.74 9.19 6.16
CA THR A 481 18.20 9.38 6.20
C THR A 481 18.58 10.80 5.79
N TYR A 482 17.96 11.32 4.73
CA TYR A 482 18.21 12.69 4.24
C TYR A 482 17.71 13.76 5.21
N ILE A 483 16.51 13.57 5.79
CA ILE A 483 15.93 14.48 6.78
C ILE A 483 16.82 14.60 8.02
N THR A 484 17.43 13.50 8.45
CA THR A 484 18.18 13.47 9.71
C THR A 484 19.53 14.17 9.55
N GLY A 485 19.71 15.29 10.25
CA GLY A 485 20.91 16.13 10.15
C GLY A 485 20.81 17.24 9.09
N HIS A 486 19.66 17.37 8.41
CA HIS A 486 19.40 18.51 7.52
C HIS A 486 19.11 19.78 8.34
N GLU A 487 19.52 20.95 7.85
CA GLU A 487 19.28 22.23 8.55
C GLU A 487 17.79 22.56 8.73
N HIS A 488 16.95 21.99 7.86
CA HIS A 488 15.49 22.08 7.88
C HIS A 488 14.78 20.81 8.41
N GLU A 489 15.47 19.98 9.20
CA GLU A 489 14.96 18.69 9.72
C GLU A 489 13.54 18.77 10.32
N ILE A 490 13.26 19.82 11.11
CA ILE A 490 11.95 19.99 11.77
C ILE A 490 10.83 20.17 10.75
N GLU A 491 11.06 20.99 9.72
CA GLU A 491 10.02 21.31 8.74
C GLU A 491 9.80 20.13 7.79
N MET A 492 10.86 19.45 7.35
CA MET A 492 10.74 18.22 6.57
C MET A 492 10.01 17.12 7.33
N ARG A 493 10.20 16.97 8.64
CA ARG A 493 9.45 16.00 9.45
C ARG A 493 7.95 16.31 9.51
N LYS A 494 7.58 17.59 9.60
CA LYS A 494 6.17 17.98 9.49
C LYS A 494 5.64 17.68 8.10
N ARG A 495 6.41 17.97 7.05
CA ARG A 495 6.04 17.65 5.67
C ARG A 495 5.89 16.15 5.46
N LEU A 496 6.75 15.33 6.05
CA LEU A 496 6.63 13.87 6.02
C LEU A 496 5.29 13.40 6.61
N LEU A 497 4.85 13.96 7.74
CA LEU A 497 3.55 13.62 8.32
C LEU A 497 2.36 14.09 7.45
N GLN A 498 2.51 15.20 6.71
CA GLN A 498 1.50 15.67 5.76
C GLN A 498 1.42 14.72 4.56
N GLU A 499 2.55 14.41 3.94
CA GLU A 499 2.58 13.53 2.77
C GLU A 499 2.13 12.10 3.11
N LEU A 500 2.50 11.57 4.28
CA LEU A 500 2.00 10.27 4.75
C LEU A 500 0.49 10.25 4.99
N GLU A 501 -0.10 11.36 5.41
CA GLU A 501 -1.56 11.48 5.55
C GLU A 501 -2.24 11.58 4.18
N GLU A 502 -1.70 12.41 3.28
CA GLU A 502 -2.29 12.65 1.96
C GLU A 502 -2.13 11.45 1.00
N MET A 503 -1.10 10.61 1.18
CA MET A 503 -0.87 9.44 0.31
C MET A 503 -1.79 8.25 0.60
N SER A 504 -2.49 8.23 1.73
CA SER A 504 -3.34 7.09 2.14
C SER A 504 -4.42 6.73 1.11
N GLY A 505 -4.83 7.71 0.30
CA GLY A 505 -5.79 7.56 -0.79
C GLY A 505 -5.16 7.74 -2.16
N THR A 506 -3.88 7.42 -2.37
CA THR A 506 -3.26 7.48 -3.71
C THR A 506 -2.83 6.11 -4.22
N CYS A 507 -2.59 6.02 -5.53
CA CYS A 507 -2.03 4.82 -6.15
C CYS A 507 -0.58 4.58 -5.72
N SER A 508 -0.06 3.38 -6.01
CA SER A 508 1.31 2.95 -5.72
C SER A 508 2.39 3.95 -6.19
N SER A 509 2.27 4.47 -7.41
CA SER A 509 3.19 5.50 -7.96
C SER A 509 3.06 6.85 -7.23
N GLY A 510 1.85 7.18 -6.76
CA GLY A 510 1.54 8.33 -5.90
C GLY A 510 2.27 8.28 -4.55
N TYR A 511 2.43 7.10 -3.95
CA TYR A 511 3.22 6.95 -2.72
C TYR A 511 4.69 7.34 -2.94
N ALA A 512 5.33 6.81 -3.99
CA ALA A 512 6.72 7.09 -4.28
C ALA A 512 6.94 8.60 -4.51
N SER A 513 6.11 9.22 -5.34
CA SER A 513 6.20 10.66 -5.65
C SER A 513 5.93 11.54 -4.41
N ARG A 514 4.95 11.22 -3.56
CA ARG A 514 4.70 11.94 -2.30
C ARG A 514 5.82 11.79 -1.28
N LEU A 515 6.43 10.61 -1.17
CA LEU A 515 7.62 10.42 -0.33
C LEU A 515 8.78 11.29 -0.79
N ILE A 516 9.02 11.39 -2.10
CA ILE A 516 10.03 12.30 -2.66
C ILE A 516 9.66 13.77 -2.42
N ASN A 517 8.37 14.12 -2.46
CA ASN A 517 7.93 15.50 -2.24
C ASN A 517 8.25 16.04 -0.83
N VAL A 518 8.54 15.15 0.14
CA VAL A 518 9.01 15.54 1.47
C VAL A 518 10.30 16.34 1.44
N VAL A 519 11.18 16.06 0.48
CA VAL A 519 12.48 16.75 0.34
C VAL A 519 12.46 17.86 -0.72
N SER A 520 11.35 18.02 -1.45
CA SER A 520 11.19 19.06 -2.46
C SER A 520 11.20 20.46 -1.81
N GLY A 521 11.97 21.39 -2.39
CA GLY A 521 12.12 22.75 -1.84
C GLY A 521 13.25 22.91 -0.83
N PHE A 522 13.96 21.82 -0.52
CA PHE A 522 15.07 21.82 0.41
C PHE A 522 16.36 21.35 -0.27
N GLY A 523 17.27 22.28 -0.55
CA GLY A 523 18.51 22.01 -1.28
C GLY A 523 18.32 22.07 -2.80
N GLU A 524 19.00 21.19 -3.54
CA GLU A 524 18.95 21.15 -5.01
C GLU A 524 17.72 20.41 -5.55
N PHE A 525 16.97 19.72 -4.67
CA PHE A 525 15.83 18.92 -5.04
C PHE A 525 14.57 19.77 -5.07
N ASN A 526 14.04 19.97 -6.26
CA ASN A 526 12.71 20.51 -6.46
C ASN A 526 12.03 19.55 -7.42
N ILE A 527 10.88 18.99 -7.03
CA ILE A 527 10.02 18.32 -7.99
C ILE A 527 9.61 19.40 -8.99
N ARG A 528 10.11 19.30 -10.22
CA ARG A 528 9.82 20.28 -11.25
C ARG A 528 8.54 19.85 -11.93
N ILE A 529 7.59 20.77 -11.94
CA ILE A 529 6.52 20.72 -12.93
C ILE A 529 7.11 21.31 -14.20
N SER A 530 6.73 20.76 -15.35
CA SER A 530 7.16 21.32 -16.62
C SER A 530 6.86 22.79 -16.72
N TRP A 531 7.75 23.56 -17.34
CA TRP A 531 7.43 24.96 -17.65
C TRP A 531 6.15 25.04 -18.48
N GLU A 532 5.92 24.06 -19.36
CA GLU A 532 4.68 23.95 -20.12
C GLU A 532 3.45 23.86 -19.21
N ASP A 533 3.45 22.93 -18.25
CA ASP A 533 2.32 22.68 -17.37
C ASP A 533 2.19 23.75 -16.30
N GLN A 534 3.29 24.34 -15.84
CA GLN A 534 3.28 25.51 -14.97
C GLN A 534 2.64 26.71 -15.69
N ILE A 535 2.94 26.93 -16.97
CA ILE A 535 2.29 27.97 -17.78
C ILE A 535 0.80 27.63 -17.96
N LYS A 536 0.43 26.40 -18.32
CA LYS A 536 -0.98 25.99 -18.44
C LYS A 536 -1.76 26.20 -17.14
N ALA A 537 -1.20 25.78 -16.01
CA ALA A 537 -1.82 25.88 -14.70
C ALA A 537 -1.97 27.35 -14.26
N ASN A 538 -0.94 28.17 -14.42
CA ASN A 538 -1.01 29.60 -14.11
C ASN A 538 -2.02 30.33 -14.99
N PHE A 539 -2.01 30.05 -16.30
CA PHE A 539 -2.96 30.64 -17.23
C PHE A 539 -4.40 30.31 -16.85
N SER A 540 -4.69 29.03 -16.66
CA SER A 540 -6.00 28.55 -16.22
C SER A 540 -6.40 29.22 -14.90
N GLY A 541 -5.47 29.29 -13.93
CA GLY A 541 -5.74 29.84 -12.60
C GLY A 541 -6.13 31.31 -12.64
N ARG A 542 -5.42 32.08 -13.44
CA ARG A 542 -5.69 33.51 -13.68
C ARG A 542 -6.96 33.73 -14.50
N LEU A 543 -7.26 32.85 -15.46
CA LEU A 543 -8.50 32.89 -16.23
C LEU A 543 -9.71 32.66 -15.32
N ASN A 544 -9.66 31.65 -14.46
CA ASN A 544 -10.71 31.37 -13.48
C ASN A 544 -10.86 32.49 -12.44
N ALA A 545 -9.73 33.07 -11.99
CA ALA A 545 -9.77 34.24 -11.13
C ALA A 545 -10.43 35.45 -11.81
N SER A 546 -10.23 35.61 -13.13
CA SER A 546 -10.87 36.66 -13.93
C SER A 546 -12.37 36.40 -14.11
N ALA A 547 -12.79 35.14 -14.29
CA ALA A 547 -14.20 34.77 -14.36
C ALA A 547 -14.95 35.14 -13.07
N ARG A 548 -14.35 34.87 -11.90
CA ARG A 548 -14.92 35.27 -10.59
C ARG A 548 -15.02 36.78 -10.39
N LYS A 549 -14.31 37.59 -11.19
CA LYS A 549 -14.32 39.05 -11.11
C LYS A 549 -15.32 39.71 -12.07
N ILE A 550 -16.03 38.94 -12.91
CA ILE A 550 -16.95 39.48 -13.94
C ILE A 550 -17.99 40.43 -13.32
N THR A 551 -18.58 40.07 -12.17
CA THR A 551 -19.66 40.84 -11.52
C THR A 551 -19.16 42.05 -10.71
N THR A 552 -17.85 42.17 -10.48
CA THR A 552 -17.30 43.29 -9.68
C THR A 552 -17.53 44.65 -10.36
N PRO A 553 -17.66 45.75 -9.59
CA PRO A 553 -17.80 47.10 -10.16
C PRO A 553 -16.63 47.52 -11.06
N GLU A 554 -15.43 46.98 -10.82
CA GLU A 554 -14.21 47.27 -11.56
C GLU A 554 -14.08 46.47 -12.86
N SER A 555 -15.01 45.54 -13.12
CA SER A 555 -15.03 44.64 -14.26
C SER A 555 -14.83 45.38 -15.58
N ILE A 556 -13.94 44.84 -16.42
CA ILE A 556 -13.64 45.39 -17.75
C ILE A 556 -14.87 45.36 -18.66
N PHE A 557 -15.81 44.45 -18.42
CA PHE A 557 -17.07 44.35 -19.18
C PHE A 557 -18.07 45.46 -18.86
N ARG A 558 -17.83 46.26 -17.81
CA ARG A 558 -18.60 47.49 -17.51
C ARG A 558 -18.08 48.72 -18.24
N LYS A 559 -16.95 48.61 -18.95
CA LYS A 559 -16.24 49.68 -19.65
C LYS A 559 -16.27 49.48 -21.16
N GLU A 560 -16.23 50.58 -21.91
CA GLU A 560 -16.09 50.52 -23.37
C GLU A 560 -14.69 50.04 -23.78
N PRO A 561 -14.53 49.31 -24.90
CA PRO A 561 -15.58 48.89 -25.84
C PRO A 561 -16.32 47.59 -25.45
N TYR A 562 -15.86 46.88 -24.42
CA TYR A 562 -16.34 45.54 -24.09
C TYR A 562 -17.79 45.49 -23.61
N LEU A 563 -18.26 46.57 -22.97
CA LEU A 563 -19.66 46.74 -22.62
C LEU A 563 -20.56 46.71 -23.86
N THR A 564 -20.16 47.39 -24.94
CA THR A 564 -20.90 47.38 -26.21
C THR A 564 -21.00 45.96 -26.75
N ASP A 565 -19.90 45.21 -26.76
CA ASP A 565 -19.86 43.82 -27.25
C ASP A 565 -20.76 42.89 -26.42
N LEU A 566 -20.72 43.04 -25.09
CA LEU A 566 -21.56 42.27 -24.16
C LEU A 566 -23.05 42.53 -24.39
N ILE A 567 -23.45 43.80 -24.48
CA ILE A 567 -24.86 44.16 -24.70
C ILE A 567 -25.34 43.66 -26.05
N MET A 568 -24.50 43.77 -27.09
CA MET A 568 -24.82 43.21 -28.40
C MET A 568 -25.03 41.70 -28.34
N LEU A 569 -24.26 40.99 -27.52
CA LEU A 569 -24.42 39.56 -27.31
C LEU A 569 -25.74 39.22 -26.62
N CYS A 570 -26.08 39.90 -25.52
CA CYS A 570 -27.36 39.71 -24.82
C CYS A 570 -28.56 40.02 -25.74
N LEU A 571 -28.47 41.06 -26.56
CA LEU A 571 -29.51 41.42 -27.54
C LEU A 571 -29.71 40.36 -28.63
N ASN A 572 -28.68 39.56 -28.95
CA ASN A 572 -28.78 38.49 -29.95
C ASN A 572 -29.42 37.22 -29.36
N GLU A 573 -29.23 36.93 -28.07
CA GLU A 573 -29.89 35.79 -27.43
C GLU A 573 -31.40 35.99 -27.28
N ASP A 574 -31.82 37.20 -26.95
CA ASP A 574 -33.24 37.60 -26.92
C ASP A 574 -33.98 37.32 -28.24
N GLU A 575 -33.26 37.34 -29.37
CA GLU A 575 -33.79 37.00 -30.71
C GLU A 575 -34.08 35.50 -30.87
N ILE A 576 -33.23 34.65 -30.29
CA ILE A 576 -33.34 33.21 -30.42
C ILE A 576 -34.43 32.65 -29.51
N ALA A 577 -34.59 33.21 -28.29
CA ALA A 577 -35.51 32.69 -27.29
C ALA A 577 -37.01 33.00 -27.58
N ASN A 578 -37.33 34.17 -28.15
CA ASN A 578 -38.70 34.72 -28.10
C ASN A 578 -39.50 34.70 -29.42
N GLY A 579 -38.95 34.21 -30.53
CA GLY A 579 -39.66 33.87 -31.77
C GLY A 579 -40.32 35.02 -32.58
N ASP A 580 -40.91 36.04 -31.95
CA ASP A 580 -41.73 37.06 -32.65
C ASP A 580 -41.61 38.51 -32.12
N ALA A 581 -40.88 38.78 -31.02
CA ALA A 581 -40.66 40.16 -30.54
C ALA A 581 -39.41 40.33 -29.67
N SER A 582 -38.22 40.07 -30.22
CA SER A 582 -36.96 40.30 -29.48
C SER A 582 -36.78 41.77 -29.11
N SER A 583 -36.15 42.05 -27.97
CA SER A 583 -35.75 43.41 -27.53
C SER A 583 -35.04 44.16 -28.67
N LYS A 584 -34.13 43.49 -29.36
CA LYS A 584 -33.37 44.03 -30.51
C LYS A 584 -34.26 44.42 -31.69
N SER A 585 -35.20 43.56 -32.09
CA SER A 585 -36.12 43.83 -33.20
C SER A 585 -37.05 45.01 -32.90
N VAL A 586 -37.49 45.16 -31.64
CA VAL A 586 -38.32 46.27 -31.19
C VAL A 586 -37.55 47.59 -31.24
N ILE A 587 -36.29 47.59 -30.78
CA ILE A 587 -35.44 48.79 -30.81
C ILE A 587 -35.11 49.18 -32.25
N LEU A 588 -34.72 48.22 -33.09
CA LEU A 588 -34.45 48.46 -34.51
C LEU A 588 -35.68 49.00 -35.24
N LYS A 589 -36.88 48.48 -34.95
CA LYS A 589 -38.14 48.98 -35.53
C LYS A 589 -38.46 50.39 -35.04
N LYS A 590 -38.31 50.67 -33.74
CA LYS A 590 -38.51 52.01 -33.17
C LYS A 590 -37.54 53.03 -33.78
N TYR A 591 -36.28 52.66 -33.95
CA TYR A 591 -35.27 53.53 -34.53
C TYR A 591 -35.52 53.78 -36.02
N LYS A 592 -35.78 52.73 -36.80
CA LYS A 592 -36.11 52.85 -38.23
C LYS A 592 -37.36 53.70 -38.48
N ASN A 593 -38.32 53.69 -37.55
CA ASN A 593 -39.50 54.56 -37.62
C ASN A 593 -39.17 56.04 -37.31
N LYS A 594 -38.21 56.30 -36.42
CA LYS A 594 -37.76 57.68 -36.09
C LYS A 594 -36.78 58.25 -37.13
N HIS A 595 -35.98 57.39 -37.76
CA HIS A 595 -34.89 57.76 -38.67
C HIS A 595 -34.86 56.81 -39.88
N PRO A 596 -35.85 56.90 -40.80
CA PRO A 596 -35.98 55.94 -41.91
C PRO A 596 -34.80 55.96 -42.91
N GLU A 597 -34.05 57.06 -42.96
CA GLU A 597 -32.90 57.26 -43.83
C GLU A 597 -31.53 56.84 -43.23
N LEU A 598 -31.45 56.51 -41.93
CA LEU A 598 -30.18 56.19 -41.25
C LEU A 598 -30.06 54.69 -40.94
N ILE A 599 -28.89 54.13 -41.25
CA ILE A 599 -28.52 52.78 -40.80
C ILE A 599 -27.99 52.91 -39.36
N MET A 600 -28.72 52.33 -38.40
CA MET A 600 -28.31 52.32 -36.99
C MET A 600 -26.98 51.57 -36.84
N THR A 601 -25.97 52.23 -36.29
CA THR A 601 -24.72 51.58 -35.91
C THR A 601 -24.92 50.75 -34.64
N GLN A 602 -24.07 49.74 -34.40
CA GLN A 602 -24.12 48.96 -33.15
C GLN A 602 -24.02 49.84 -31.90
N LYS A 603 -23.17 50.87 -31.95
CA LYS A 603 -23.01 51.83 -30.84
C LYS A 603 -24.29 52.63 -30.58
N GLU A 604 -25.00 53.04 -31.62
CA GLU A 604 -26.30 53.73 -31.48
C GLU A 604 -27.37 52.79 -30.93
N LEU A 605 -27.39 51.51 -31.37
CA LEU A 605 -28.28 50.48 -30.87
C LEU A 605 -28.09 50.23 -29.38
N VAL A 606 -26.84 50.03 -28.94
CA VAL A 606 -26.49 49.87 -27.53
C VAL A 606 -26.84 51.12 -26.72
N LYS A 607 -26.57 52.31 -27.25
CA LYS A 607 -26.90 53.57 -26.58
C LYS A 607 -28.41 53.77 -26.41
N GLU A 608 -29.22 53.41 -27.40
CA GLU A 608 -30.69 53.45 -27.30
C GLU A 608 -31.20 52.38 -26.32
N TYR A 609 -30.59 51.19 -26.30
CA TYR A 609 -30.96 50.11 -25.36
C TYR A 609 -30.67 50.48 -23.90
N LEU A 610 -29.49 51.05 -23.64
CA LEU A 610 -29.11 51.53 -22.31
C LEU A 610 -29.89 52.77 -21.86
N GLY A 611 -30.46 53.54 -22.81
CA GLY A 611 -31.15 54.79 -22.51
C GLY A 611 -30.22 55.96 -22.14
N GLN A 612 -30.81 57.15 -21.96
CA GLN A 612 -30.13 58.32 -21.39
C GLN A 612 -30.93 58.88 -20.20
N PRO A 613 -30.38 58.91 -18.98
CA PRO A 613 -29.04 58.42 -18.58
C PRO A 613 -28.89 56.89 -18.72
N ARG A 614 -27.63 56.41 -18.71
CA ARG A 614 -27.29 54.97 -18.80
C ARG A 614 -28.04 54.21 -17.71
N ASN A 615 -28.82 53.20 -18.11
CA ASN A 615 -29.53 52.32 -17.21
C ASN A 615 -28.57 51.27 -16.64
N GLU A 616 -28.12 51.47 -15.41
CA GLU A 616 -27.19 50.55 -14.72
C GLU A 616 -27.84 49.20 -14.39
N ASP A 617 -29.16 49.10 -14.27
CA ASP A 617 -29.84 47.82 -14.00
C ASP A 617 -29.72 46.86 -15.19
N ILE A 618 -29.75 47.39 -16.43
CA ILE A 618 -29.53 46.60 -17.66
C ILE A 618 -28.08 46.12 -17.72
N VAL A 619 -27.13 46.98 -17.35
CA VAL A 619 -25.71 46.62 -17.30
C VAL A 619 -25.49 45.49 -16.30
N GLU A 620 -26.07 45.61 -15.11
CA GLU A 620 -25.95 44.59 -14.06
C GLU A 620 -26.48 43.26 -14.56
N TYR A 621 -27.69 43.25 -15.12
CA TYR A 621 -28.29 42.04 -15.70
C TYR A 621 -27.39 41.38 -16.77
N CYS A 622 -26.86 42.16 -17.72
CA CYS A 622 -25.97 41.62 -18.76
C CYS A 622 -24.66 41.06 -18.17
N VAL A 623 -24.13 41.67 -17.11
CA VAL A 623 -22.90 41.23 -16.45
C VAL A 623 -23.14 39.96 -15.62
N GLU A 624 -24.27 39.86 -14.91
CA GLU A 624 -24.69 38.64 -14.21
C GLU A 624 -24.88 37.49 -15.21
N GLN A 625 -25.58 37.75 -16.32
CA GLN A 625 -25.75 36.78 -17.40
C GLN A 625 -24.41 36.32 -17.98
N LEU A 626 -23.48 37.25 -18.25
CA LEU A 626 -22.12 36.91 -18.69
C LEU A 626 -21.43 35.99 -17.68
N SER A 627 -21.52 36.28 -16.38
CA SER A 627 -20.87 35.49 -15.33
C SER A 627 -21.40 34.06 -15.29
N GLU A 628 -22.72 33.88 -15.30
CA GLU A 628 -23.36 32.56 -15.29
C GLU A 628 -23.07 31.78 -16.57
N SER A 629 -23.21 32.42 -17.73
CA SER A 629 -22.93 31.80 -19.03
C SER A 629 -21.46 31.44 -19.18
N VAL A 630 -20.50 32.27 -18.75
CA VAL A 630 -19.07 31.93 -18.83
C VAL A 630 -18.73 30.67 -18.03
N LEU A 631 -19.27 30.54 -16.81
CA LEU A 631 -19.00 29.37 -15.95
C LEU A 631 -19.62 28.08 -16.49
N SER A 632 -20.74 28.17 -17.22
CA SER A 632 -21.34 27.01 -17.89
C SER A 632 -20.63 26.69 -19.22
N GLU A 633 -20.35 27.71 -20.04
CA GLU A 633 -19.75 27.57 -21.37
C GLU A 633 -18.26 27.19 -21.35
N ILE A 634 -17.52 27.53 -20.28
CA ILE A 634 -16.10 27.11 -20.14
C ILE A 634 -15.97 25.59 -20.09
N MET A 635 -17.01 24.90 -19.60
CA MET A 635 -17.08 23.45 -19.49
C MET A 635 -17.52 22.77 -20.79
N LEU A 636 -18.05 23.53 -21.75
CA LEU A 636 -18.47 22.98 -23.03
C LEU A 636 -17.24 22.58 -23.86
N PRO A 637 -17.28 21.43 -24.55
CA PRO A 637 -16.27 21.05 -25.51
C PRO A 637 -16.05 22.16 -26.53
N SER A 638 -14.80 22.39 -26.87
CA SER A 638 -14.41 23.45 -27.78
C SER A 638 -14.94 23.26 -29.22
N SER A 639 -15.36 22.04 -29.58
CA SER A 639 -16.09 21.74 -30.81
C SER A 639 -17.47 22.41 -30.90
N LEU A 640 -18.05 22.84 -29.77
CA LEU A 640 -19.33 23.53 -29.69
C LEU A 640 -19.17 25.06 -29.63
N SER A 641 -18.27 25.62 -30.43
CA SER A 641 -17.93 27.06 -30.41
C SER A 641 -19.13 27.99 -30.57
N ALA A 642 -20.16 27.58 -31.34
CA ALA A 642 -21.39 28.35 -31.52
C ALA A 642 -22.23 28.51 -30.22
N GLN A 643 -22.06 27.60 -29.26
CA GLN A 643 -22.71 27.61 -27.95
C GLN A 643 -21.82 28.26 -26.87
N ARG A 644 -20.62 28.73 -27.23
CA ARG A 644 -19.64 29.30 -26.30
C ARG A 644 -19.45 30.80 -26.52
N GLN A 645 -20.52 31.53 -26.80
CA GLN A 645 -20.41 32.92 -27.26
C GLN A 645 -19.97 33.86 -26.13
N TYR A 646 -20.51 33.69 -24.91
CA TYR A 646 -20.12 34.47 -23.75
C TYR A 646 -18.70 34.15 -23.31
N PHE A 647 -18.33 32.87 -23.27
CA PHE A 647 -16.97 32.43 -23.01
C PHE A 647 -16.00 32.94 -24.08
N SER A 648 -16.37 32.95 -25.36
CA SER A 648 -15.52 33.48 -26.44
C SER A 648 -15.28 34.98 -26.31
N LEU A 649 -16.29 35.75 -25.89
CA LEU A 649 -16.10 37.16 -25.56
C LEU A 649 -15.18 37.30 -24.34
N PHE A 650 -15.48 36.60 -23.26
CA PHE A 650 -14.71 36.62 -22.02
C PHE A 650 -13.23 36.27 -22.22
N PHE A 651 -12.96 35.17 -22.92
CA PHE A 651 -11.65 34.62 -23.17
C PHE A 651 -10.80 35.57 -24.02
N ARG A 652 -11.33 36.07 -25.14
CA ARG A 652 -10.61 37.00 -26.02
C ARG A 652 -10.16 38.26 -25.30
N VAL A 653 -11.00 38.77 -24.41
CA VAL A 653 -10.68 39.98 -23.64
C VAL A 653 -9.58 39.66 -22.62
N ASN A 654 -9.74 38.62 -21.79
CA ASN A 654 -8.82 38.37 -20.68
C ASN A 654 -7.51 37.67 -21.08
N ALA A 655 -7.52 36.81 -22.10
CA ALA A 655 -6.35 36.00 -22.46
C ALA A 655 -5.13 36.84 -22.84
N SER A 656 -5.34 37.98 -23.51
CA SER A 656 -4.26 38.91 -23.87
C SER A 656 -3.60 39.55 -22.64
N PHE A 657 -4.40 40.00 -21.67
CA PHE A 657 -3.89 40.57 -20.41
C PHE A 657 -3.17 39.53 -19.57
N ILE A 658 -3.73 38.33 -19.44
CA ILE A 658 -3.11 37.23 -18.69
C ILE A 658 -1.79 36.82 -19.34
N ARG A 659 -1.75 36.72 -20.68
CA ARG A 659 -0.52 36.42 -21.42
C ARG A 659 0.57 37.44 -21.14
N GLU A 660 0.26 38.73 -21.22
CA GLU A 660 1.24 39.80 -20.97
C GLU A 660 1.76 39.76 -19.52
N GLU A 661 0.85 39.59 -18.55
CA GLU A 661 1.20 39.46 -17.14
C GLU A 661 2.12 38.27 -16.89
N MET A 662 1.82 37.11 -17.50
CA MET A 662 2.66 35.93 -17.41
C MET A 662 3.98 36.11 -18.15
N TYR A 663 4.00 36.73 -19.32
CA TYR A 663 5.24 36.96 -20.05
C TYR A 663 6.23 37.78 -19.20
N ILE A 664 5.74 38.83 -18.53
CA ILE A 664 6.56 39.64 -17.63
C ILE A 664 7.14 38.81 -16.47
N GLU A 665 6.38 37.84 -15.96
CA GLU A 665 6.80 36.94 -14.87
C GLU A 665 7.82 35.89 -15.34
N PHE A 666 7.61 35.31 -16.53
CA PHE A 666 8.37 34.15 -17.01
C PHE A 666 9.54 34.50 -17.94
N LYS A 667 9.64 35.72 -18.47
CA LYS A 667 10.70 36.15 -19.41
C LYS A 667 12.13 35.98 -18.91
N ASP A 668 12.33 35.96 -17.58
CA ASP A 668 13.67 35.79 -16.98
C ASP A 668 14.04 34.31 -16.82
N TYR A 669 13.09 33.39 -17.02
CA TYR A 669 13.26 31.94 -16.84
C TYR A 669 13.27 31.15 -18.16
N MET A 670 12.71 31.69 -19.24
CA MET A 670 12.67 31.05 -20.56
C MET A 670 12.68 32.08 -21.69
N ASP A 671 13.09 31.66 -22.88
CA ASP A 671 13.09 32.54 -24.05
C ASP A 671 11.68 32.80 -24.61
N ASP A 672 11.54 33.89 -25.35
CA ASP A 672 10.26 34.34 -25.92
C ASP A 672 9.56 33.25 -26.76
N ALA A 673 10.31 32.44 -27.52
CA ALA A 673 9.73 31.43 -28.39
C ALA A 673 9.19 30.25 -27.59
N THR A 674 9.92 29.82 -26.55
CA THR A 674 9.50 28.77 -25.62
C THR A 674 8.26 29.19 -24.83
N PHE A 675 8.24 30.41 -24.28
CA PHE A 675 7.07 30.96 -23.60
C PHE A 675 5.84 30.99 -24.52
N ASP A 676 6.00 31.52 -25.74
CA ASP A 676 4.91 31.59 -26.71
C ASP A 676 4.38 30.22 -27.11
N LEU A 677 5.26 29.23 -27.25
CA LEU A 677 4.88 27.85 -27.54
C LEU A 677 4.00 27.28 -26.42
N TYR A 678 4.45 27.37 -25.17
CA TYR A 678 3.72 26.86 -24.02
C TYR A 678 2.41 27.61 -23.78
N MET A 679 2.42 28.93 -23.94
CA MET A 679 1.23 29.75 -23.86
C MET A 679 0.21 29.35 -24.93
N ARG A 680 0.63 29.14 -26.19
CA ARG A 680 -0.28 28.66 -27.25
C ARG A 680 -0.87 27.30 -26.92
N LYS A 681 -0.06 26.35 -26.42
CA LYS A 681 -0.58 25.05 -25.96
C LYS A 681 -1.62 25.21 -24.85
N GLY A 682 -1.39 26.13 -23.90
CA GLY A 682 -2.38 26.48 -22.87
C GLY A 682 -3.67 27.08 -23.44
N LEU A 683 -3.57 27.95 -24.44
CA LEU A 683 -4.72 28.54 -25.13
C LEU A 683 -5.51 27.51 -25.97
N MET A 684 -4.81 26.57 -26.63
CA MET A 684 -5.44 25.54 -27.47
C MET A 684 -6.45 24.68 -26.68
N ASN A 685 -6.23 24.48 -25.38
CA ASN A 685 -7.17 23.79 -24.49
C ASN A 685 -8.55 24.47 -24.44
N TYR A 686 -8.63 25.77 -24.71
CA TYR A 686 -9.87 26.55 -24.69
C TYR A 686 -10.41 26.87 -26.08
N GLU A 687 -9.55 27.03 -27.10
CA GLU A 687 -9.96 27.44 -28.45
C GLU A 687 -10.45 26.27 -29.32
N GLY A 688 -10.11 25.03 -29.01
CA GLY A 688 -10.56 23.85 -29.78
C GLY A 688 -9.93 23.66 -31.13
N ILE A 689 -8.85 24.38 -31.39
CA ILE A 689 -7.96 24.12 -32.50
C ILE A 689 -7.06 22.97 -32.02
N ARG A 690 -7.46 21.73 -32.31
CA ARG A 690 -6.55 20.57 -32.25
C ARG A 690 -5.88 20.37 -33.59
#